data_AF-A0A2P6CCJ3-F1
#
_entry.id   AF-A0A2P6CCJ3-F1
#
_cell.length_a   1.000
_cell.length_b   1.000
_cell.length_c   1.000
_cell.angle_alpha   90.00
_cell.angle_beta   90.00
_cell.angle_gamma   90.00
#
_symmetry.space_group_name_H-M   'P 1'
#
loop_
_entity.id
_entity.type
_entity.pdbx_description
1 polymer ?
#
loop_
_entity_poly.entity_id
_entity_poly.type
_entity_poly.pdbx_seq_one_letter_code
_entity_poly.pdbx_strand_id
1 'polypeptide(L)'
;MTKLKLKFYALFIFSLISYGIQAQSIVDKHGRLRVDGNTIVDKSGTSISLAGNSLFWSSAGDSSDFYNSSTVNHLADNWNSSIIRIAMGVKESWDGGTGYIDSPIAQKNKIKKVIDAAIAKGIYVIIDWHTHEAENYQEESVAFFREMAELYGQNDNVIYEIYNEPIKQPWSVVKSYATQVINAIRSKDSDNLIIVGSPNWSQDVDVASQSPIVDSNTAYALHFYAGTHSGFLRDKVKKALNNGVAIFATEWGAVNADGKGDASVSETEEWMRFLKENKISHVNWAVSDKPEGASIINSGKGISGLQNDDLTATGVFVKDIIKNWSDDTPKNEDTTTTGKIECNTVECILNAMKNAKPGNEIVIAPGTYVALEKDNTNGRASLFFSAKDGNADKPIIIRAKDALNPPILKGKEGKYDGYVMRIIGDYWQIKNLILEDGSKGLVFDNANNGLIENITVRDIGEEGIHLRDGSSNNLVTGCNVSNTGVKKPGFGEGLYVGSDKSQHNNPYSPDCNNNTIENCIIGPNVAAEGVDIKEGTLNTIIRNCTFSAEGITGENSADAFIDLKGAYTFVYGNTFNLDGSTIINSAIDFQDRKTNYNTGYRNAVFNNTFNLGTRGADIPSMRAKGGSPSEIHFWNNTRNPNTADPTSSFSLKAMVLSCPSWNIVKCDNGDAGNSAPTVSIKLPNNGTKFTVGETISIEAIAADSDGSIAKVEFYNNNEKLGEDSSAPYKYSITNAQIGNYNLSVKAIDNIGATAEANITVTVSNVIDTDTSCVFNTPSPNALPTFTDAVFLNAHVLGTGGPDLSNLKKFRINWNSTSNILGRFAINTNNGVPTYYLDLKKKMTYDFSKSKPELTISNSGISNLDDSYWVAENNGNFVMVSKSGNFTIYFNNSTTAPSCNSVQSLQKVSEIKIKEQIKLYPNPVRNQQLTITHIPEKGAIVKIFDLQGKAVIKQTLENTSKTVLDISQLKTGLYVVSIQNKGVLKTILLSKL
;
A
#
# COMPACT_ATOMS: atom_id res chain seq x y z
N MET A 1 61.55 15.04 61.63
CA MET A 1 60.42 15.83 61.09
C MET A 1 60.75 16.23 59.66
N THR A 2 60.05 15.68 58.66
CA THR A 2 59.86 16.18 57.25
C THR A 2 59.48 15.07 56.25
N LYS A 3 59.19 13.84 56.69
CA LYS A 3 58.53 12.81 55.86
C LYS A 3 56.99 12.75 56.00
N LEU A 4 56.38 13.73 56.70
CA LEU A 4 54.93 13.76 56.97
C LEU A 4 54.14 14.84 56.19
N LYS A 5 54.80 15.72 55.43
CA LYS A 5 54.11 16.82 54.72
C LYS A 5 53.94 16.61 53.20
N LEU A 6 54.56 15.60 52.60
CA LEU A 6 54.43 15.35 51.16
C LEU A 6 53.37 14.30 50.79
N LYS A 7 52.80 13.57 51.77
CA LYS A 7 51.67 12.66 51.56
C LYS A 7 50.30 13.34 51.69
N PHE A 8 50.22 14.56 52.23
CA PHE A 8 48.95 15.26 52.42
C PHE A 8 48.45 16.02 51.18
N TYR A 9 49.34 16.43 50.27
CA TYR A 9 48.91 17.10 49.02
C TYR A 9 48.57 16.11 47.88
N ALA A 10 49.10 14.89 47.91
CA ALA A 10 48.69 13.84 46.98
C ALA A 10 47.35 13.18 47.36
N LEU A 11 46.97 13.17 48.65
CA LEU A 11 45.66 12.69 49.10
C LEU A 11 44.53 13.72 48.97
N PHE A 12 44.83 15.03 48.88
CA PHE A 12 43.79 16.05 48.72
C PHE A 12 43.40 16.31 47.25
N ILE A 13 44.27 15.97 46.29
CA ILE A 13 43.97 16.07 44.85
C ILE A 13 43.33 14.78 44.31
N PHE A 14 43.48 13.64 45.00
CA PHE A 14 42.75 12.39 44.69
C PHE A 14 41.41 12.24 45.45
N SER A 15 41.01 13.25 46.22
CA SER A 15 39.75 13.29 46.99
C SER A 15 38.67 14.20 46.37
N LEU A 16 38.91 14.77 45.18
CA LEU A 16 37.98 15.74 44.55
C LEU A 16 37.60 15.42 43.09
N ILE A 17 37.94 14.25 42.56
CA ILE A 17 37.37 13.75 41.29
C ILE A 17 37.06 12.26 41.43
N SER A 18 36.16 11.95 42.34
CA SER A 18 35.32 10.77 42.28
C SER A 18 33.89 11.22 42.61
N TYR A 19 33.37 12.16 41.82
CA TYR A 19 31.94 12.16 41.57
C TYR A 19 31.67 10.83 40.88
N GLY A 20 31.22 9.85 41.67
CA GLY A 20 30.59 8.67 41.11
C GLY A 20 29.50 9.18 40.19
N ILE A 21 29.63 8.90 38.90
CA ILE A 21 28.54 9.10 37.95
C ILE A 21 27.45 8.13 38.42
N GLN A 22 26.53 8.63 39.25
CA GLN A 22 25.30 7.90 39.55
C GLN A 22 24.55 7.84 38.22
N ALA A 23 24.25 6.61 37.75
CA ALA A 23 23.49 6.44 36.53
C ALA A 23 22.17 7.22 36.67
N GLN A 24 21.87 8.03 35.67
CA GLN A 24 20.65 8.84 35.61
C GLN A 24 19.42 7.90 35.67
N SER A 25 18.42 8.19 36.51
CA SER A 25 17.19 7.37 36.58
C SER A 25 16.39 7.43 35.28
N ILE A 26 15.44 6.51 35.06
CA ILE A 26 14.67 6.49 33.81
C ILE A 26 13.82 7.75 33.66
N VAL A 27 13.26 8.27 34.76
CA VAL A 27 12.53 9.54 34.75
C VAL A 27 13.49 10.73 34.65
N ASP A 28 14.69 10.70 35.24
CA ASP A 28 15.65 11.78 35.00
C ASP A 28 16.08 11.81 33.52
N LYS A 29 16.20 10.65 32.87
CA LYS A 29 16.60 10.50 31.46
C LYS A 29 15.51 11.02 30.54
N HIS A 30 14.27 10.56 30.71
CA HIS A 30 13.18 10.80 29.78
C HIS A 30 12.26 11.97 30.21
N GLY A 31 12.22 12.31 31.49
CA GLY A 31 11.35 13.34 32.08
C GLY A 31 9.88 13.16 31.71
N ARG A 32 9.16 14.27 31.66
CA ARG A 32 7.71 14.24 31.36
C ARG A 32 7.36 13.53 30.06
N LEU A 33 6.38 12.62 30.14
CA LEU A 33 5.76 11.99 28.99
C LEU A 33 4.66 12.88 28.41
N ARG A 34 4.59 12.96 27.08
CA ARG A 34 3.53 13.66 26.37
C ARG A 34 3.00 12.87 25.18
N VAL A 35 1.73 13.05 24.85
CA VAL A 35 1.13 12.54 23.62
C VAL A 35 1.52 13.45 22.45
N ASP A 36 2.01 12.84 21.37
CA ASP A 36 2.26 13.48 20.08
C ASP A 36 1.64 12.62 18.98
N GLY A 37 0.51 13.08 18.45
CA GLY A 37 -0.34 12.30 17.56
C GLY A 37 -0.77 10.97 18.19
N ASN A 38 -0.41 9.87 17.53
CA ASN A 38 -0.71 8.52 18.00
C ASN A 38 0.40 7.89 18.85
N THR A 39 1.38 8.67 19.31
CA THR A 39 2.53 8.17 20.08
C THR A 39 2.65 8.87 21.43
N ILE A 40 3.34 8.21 22.37
CA ILE A 40 3.80 8.83 23.62
C ILE A 40 5.30 9.09 23.46
N VAL A 41 5.71 10.32 23.72
CA VAL A 41 7.10 10.79 23.60
C VAL A 41 7.61 11.33 24.92
N ASP A 42 8.93 11.28 25.09
CA ASP A 42 9.62 11.82 26.26
C ASP A 42 9.84 13.34 26.16
N LYS A 43 10.54 13.93 27.15
CA LYS A 43 10.83 15.37 27.20
C LYS A 43 11.58 15.88 25.95
N SER A 44 12.36 15.03 25.29
CA SER A 44 13.09 15.35 24.06
C SER A 44 12.23 15.26 22.80
N GLY A 45 11.01 14.71 22.91
CA GLY A 45 10.16 14.40 21.76
C GLY A 45 10.47 13.05 21.12
N THR A 46 11.22 12.18 21.79
CA THR A 46 11.50 10.83 21.28
C THR A 46 10.42 9.87 21.74
N SER A 47 9.82 9.10 20.82
CA SER A 47 8.85 8.06 21.16
C SER A 47 9.45 7.03 22.12
N ILE A 48 8.70 6.70 23.16
CA ILE A 48 9.15 5.83 24.26
C ILE A 48 8.17 4.68 24.47
N SER A 49 8.67 3.53 24.93
CA SER A 49 7.86 2.36 25.25
C SER A 49 8.34 1.75 26.55
N LEU A 50 7.65 2.11 27.63
CA LEU A 50 7.95 1.63 28.97
C LEU A 50 7.43 0.21 29.18
N ALA A 51 8.16 -0.57 29.96
CA ALA A 51 7.71 -1.88 30.43
C ALA A 51 7.80 -1.97 31.94
N GLY A 52 6.80 -2.63 32.53
CA GLY A 52 6.81 -2.91 33.95
C GLY A 52 5.66 -3.77 34.42
N ASN A 53 5.30 -3.60 35.69
CA ASN A 53 4.38 -4.50 36.38
C ASN A 53 3.22 -3.73 37.01
N SER A 54 2.03 -4.33 36.97
CA SER A 54 0.90 -3.93 37.80
C SER A 54 0.91 -4.71 39.10
N LEU A 55 0.71 -4.00 40.20
CA LEU A 55 0.27 -4.63 41.45
C LEU A 55 -1.14 -5.19 41.26
N PHE A 56 -1.47 -6.24 42.01
CA PHE A 56 -2.84 -6.73 42.10
C PHE A 56 -3.75 -5.72 42.83
N TRP A 57 -5.06 -5.97 42.81
CA TRP A 57 -6.08 -5.17 43.51
C TRP A 57 -5.66 -4.82 44.93
N SER A 58 -5.60 -3.53 45.25
CA SER A 58 -5.23 -3.06 46.59
C SER A 58 -6.21 -3.53 47.70
N SER A 59 -7.43 -3.92 47.32
CA SER A 59 -8.52 -4.37 48.18
C SER A 59 -8.65 -5.89 48.32
N ALA A 60 -7.87 -6.72 47.59
CA ALA A 60 -8.13 -8.17 47.61
C ALA A 60 -6.96 -9.07 47.18
N GLY A 61 -7.19 -10.38 47.27
CA GLY A 61 -6.54 -11.41 46.43
C GLY A 61 -5.26 -12.01 46.98
N ASP A 62 -4.40 -11.21 47.59
CA ASP A 62 -3.10 -11.66 48.06
C ASP A 62 -3.10 -12.03 49.54
N SER A 63 -2.29 -13.05 49.87
CA SER A 63 -1.96 -13.38 51.26
C SER A 63 -0.84 -12.50 51.82
N SER A 64 -0.16 -11.75 50.95
CA SER A 64 0.99 -10.88 51.25
C SER A 64 0.77 -9.43 50.80
N ASP A 65 1.36 -8.46 51.51
CA ASP A 65 1.26 -7.04 51.12
C ASP A 65 2.40 -6.61 50.20
N PHE A 66 2.12 -6.47 48.89
CA PHE A 66 3.07 -5.98 47.89
C PHE A 66 3.13 -4.45 47.78
N TYR A 67 2.25 -3.70 48.47
CA TYR A 67 2.21 -2.22 48.39
C TYR A 67 3.24 -1.57 49.33
N ASN A 68 4.52 -1.78 49.01
CA ASN A 68 5.65 -1.28 49.80
C ASN A 68 6.86 -0.94 48.92
N SER A 69 7.82 -0.20 49.49
CA SER A 69 9.01 0.26 48.76
C SER A 69 9.96 -0.87 48.37
N SER A 70 10.02 -1.97 49.12
CA SER A 70 10.86 -3.12 48.79
C SER A 70 10.42 -3.78 47.49
N THR A 71 9.11 -3.88 47.24
CA THR A 71 8.56 -4.36 45.96
C THR A 71 9.02 -3.47 44.80
N VAL A 72 8.81 -2.16 44.92
CA VAL A 72 9.18 -1.16 43.89
C VAL A 72 10.67 -1.22 43.59
N ASN A 73 11.50 -1.16 44.63
CA ASN A 73 12.95 -1.20 44.51
C ASN A 73 13.41 -2.50 43.86
N HIS A 74 12.84 -3.65 44.26
CA HIS A 74 13.23 -4.93 43.69
C HIS A 74 12.91 -5.01 42.19
N LEU A 75 11.69 -4.63 41.78
CA LEU A 75 11.30 -4.64 40.37
C LEU A 75 12.15 -3.68 39.53
N ALA A 76 12.42 -2.47 40.03
CA ALA A 76 13.28 -1.52 39.34
C ALA A 76 14.72 -2.04 39.21
N ASP A 77 15.31 -2.55 40.29
CA ASP A 77 16.73 -2.95 40.34
C ASP A 77 17.03 -4.28 39.65
N ASN A 78 16.12 -5.25 39.74
CA ASN A 78 16.40 -6.64 39.35
C ASN A 78 15.69 -7.04 38.06
N TRP A 79 14.56 -6.38 37.75
CA TRP A 79 13.76 -6.63 36.56
C TRP A 79 13.81 -5.48 35.57
N ASN A 80 14.60 -4.42 35.84
CA ASN A 80 14.66 -3.21 35.01
C ASN A 80 13.29 -2.57 34.76
N SER A 81 12.34 -2.76 35.68
CA SER A 81 10.98 -2.25 35.55
C SER A 81 11.02 -0.71 35.53
N SER A 82 10.66 -0.13 34.40
CA SER A 82 10.71 1.32 34.15
C SER A 82 9.47 2.06 34.66
N ILE A 83 8.43 1.30 34.99
CA ILE A 83 7.13 1.79 35.41
C ILE A 83 6.44 0.78 36.33
N ILE A 84 5.68 1.26 37.31
CA ILE A 84 4.82 0.40 38.13
C ILE A 84 3.37 0.92 38.12
N ARG A 85 2.40 0.01 38.05
CA ARG A 85 0.98 0.35 38.14
C ARG A 85 0.38 -0.02 39.49
N ILE A 86 -0.40 0.91 40.04
CA ILE A 86 -1.11 0.79 41.32
C ILE A 86 -2.59 0.57 41.03
N ALA A 87 -3.06 -0.68 41.08
CA ALA A 87 -4.45 -1.04 40.91
C ALA A 87 -5.27 -0.77 42.19
N MET A 88 -5.65 0.49 42.43
CA MET A 88 -6.41 0.86 43.64
C MET A 88 -7.87 0.45 43.50
N GLY A 89 -8.26 -0.64 44.18
CA GLY A 89 -9.65 -1.09 44.20
C GLY A 89 -10.58 -0.01 44.76
N VAL A 90 -11.66 0.31 44.01
CA VAL A 90 -12.57 1.40 44.36
C VAL A 90 -13.74 0.90 45.20
N LYS A 91 -14.59 0.08 44.58
CA LYS A 91 -15.70 -0.61 45.22
C LYS A 91 -16.13 -1.74 44.33
N GLU A 92 -16.15 -2.95 44.86
CA GLU A 92 -16.63 -4.12 44.15
C GLU A 92 -17.41 -5.02 45.12
N SER A 93 -18.41 -5.75 44.62
CA SER A 93 -19.25 -6.62 45.47
C SER A 93 -18.47 -7.67 46.29
N TRP A 94 -17.23 -7.96 45.90
CA TRP A 94 -16.36 -8.98 46.47
C TRP A 94 -15.16 -8.43 47.24
N ASP A 95 -15.00 -7.10 47.35
CA ASP A 95 -13.83 -6.48 47.98
C ASP A 95 -13.83 -6.50 49.53
N GLY A 96 -14.88 -7.07 50.13
CA GLY A 96 -15.04 -7.20 51.58
C GLY A 96 -15.15 -5.85 52.32
N GLY A 97 -15.48 -4.75 51.64
CA GLY A 97 -15.57 -3.41 52.23
C GLY A 97 -14.22 -2.72 52.43
N THR A 98 -13.20 -3.13 51.68
CA THR A 98 -11.85 -2.58 51.81
C THR A 98 -11.44 -1.68 50.64
N GLY A 99 -12.28 -1.51 49.61
CA GLY A 99 -12.06 -0.59 48.51
C GLY A 99 -12.00 0.88 48.93
N TYR A 100 -11.63 1.78 48.03
CA TYR A 100 -11.53 3.22 48.29
C TYR A 100 -12.83 3.82 48.83
N ILE A 101 -13.99 3.45 48.29
CA ILE A 101 -15.28 4.03 48.72
C ILE A 101 -15.58 3.64 50.17
N ASP A 102 -15.24 2.42 50.57
CA ASP A 102 -15.52 1.93 51.91
C ASP A 102 -14.40 2.32 52.91
N SER A 103 -13.16 2.43 52.45
CA SER A 103 -11.95 2.66 53.27
C SER A 103 -10.96 3.68 52.66
N PRO A 104 -11.37 4.94 52.40
CA PRO A 104 -10.60 5.88 51.59
C PRO A 104 -9.24 6.26 52.17
N ILE A 105 -9.16 6.46 53.49
CA ILE A 105 -7.89 6.80 54.17
C ILE A 105 -6.90 5.63 54.10
N ALA A 106 -7.37 4.39 54.29
CA ALA A 106 -6.53 3.21 54.25
C ALA A 106 -5.96 2.99 52.85
N GLN A 107 -6.81 3.09 51.82
CA GLN A 107 -6.39 2.94 50.43
C GLN A 107 -5.42 4.04 50.01
N LYS A 108 -5.68 5.31 50.33
CA LYS A 108 -4.73 6.41 50.08
C LYS A 108 -3.38 6.17 50.75
N ASN A 109 -3.35 5.79 52.03
CA ASN A 109 -2.11 5.50 52.73
C ASN A 109 -1.34 4.33 52.10
N LYS A 110 -2.04 3.33 51.56
CA LYS A 110 -1.45 2.17 50.91
C LYS A 110 -0.79 2.54 49.58
N ILE A 111 -1.50 3.26 48.70
CA ILE A 111 -0.97 3.63 47.39
C ILE A 111 0.16 4.67 47.48
N LYS A 112 0.09 5.61 48.42
CA LYS A 112 1.13 6.66 48.60
C LYS A 112 2.51 6.06 48.87
N LYS A 113 2.58 4.95 49.61
CA LYS A 113 3.86 4.23 49.82
C LYS A 113 4.51 3.81 48.50
N VAL A 114 3.72 3.40 47.52
CA VAL A 114 4.20 2.95 46.21
C VAL A 114 4.54 4.15 45.33
N ILE A 115 3.70 5.20 45.33
CA ILE A 115 3.96 6.46 44.62
C ILE A 115 5.28 7.09 45.10
N ASP A 116 5.42 7.27 46.42
CA ASP A 116 6.61 7.87 47.03
C ASP A 116 7.87 7.02 46.74
N ALA A 117 7.75 5.70 46.76
CA ALA A 117 8.85 4.79 46.43
C ALA A 117 9.24 4.85 44.95
N ALA A 118 8.27 4.92 44.03
CA ALA A 118 8.53 5.04 42.60
C ALA A 118 9.21 6.36 42.24
N ILE A 119 8.74 7.47 42.84
CA ILE A 119 9.37 8.79 42.73
C ILE A 119 10.80 8.75 43.26
N ALA A 120 10.99 8.22 44.48
CA ALA A 120 12.33 8.13 45.09
C ALA A 120 13.28 7.22 44.29
N LYS A 121 12.75 6.20 43.61
CA LYS A 121 13.53 5.30 42.76
C LYS A 121 13.81 5.87 41.36
N GLY A 122 13.02 6.87 40.94
CA GLY A 122 13.12 7.51 39.63
C GLY A 122 12.52 6.67 38.50
N ILE A 123 11.47 5.89 38.77
CA ILE A 123 10.65 5.19 37.76
C ILE A 123 9.26 5.83 37.64
N TYR A 124 8.55 5.57 36.54
CA TYR A 124 7.18 6.07 36.38
C TYR A 124 6.18 5.28 37.26
N VAL A 125 5.05 5.89 37.58
CA VAL A 125 3.98 5.26 38.36
C VAL A 125 2.60 5.61 37.79
N ILE A 126 1.79 4.58 37.54
CA ILE A 126 0.38 4.72 37.15
C ILE A 126 -0.46 4.65 38.43
N ILE A 127 -1.21 5.72 38.70
CA ILE A 127 -2.24 5.77 39.74
C ILE A 127 -3.56 5.39 39.09
N ASP A 128 -3.98 4.15 39.29
CA ASP A 128 -5.15 3.59 38.63
C ASP A 128 -6.37 3.51 39.56
N TRP A 129 -7.48 4.06 39.08
CA TRP A 129 -8.80 3.97 39.69
C TRP A 129 -9.48 2.68 39.24
N HIS A 130 -9.17 1.61 39.97
CA HIS A 130 -9.37 0.24 39.54
C HIS A 130 -10.79 -0.26 39.84
N THR A 131 -11.70 -0.09 38.89
CA THR A 131 -13.11 -0.52 38.94
C THR A 131 -13.70 -0.72 37.55
N HIS A 132 -14.84 -1.39 37.51
CA HIS A 132 -15.66 -1.60 36.32
C HIS A 132 -16.80 -0.59 36.14
N GLU A 133 -17.03 0.28 37.11
CA GLU A 133 -18.20 1.17 37.17
C GLU A 133 -17.87 2.56 37.75
N ALA A 134 -16.75 3.15 37.30
CA ALA A 134 -16.26 4.43 37.84
C ALA A 134 -17.26 5.59 37.70
N GLU A 135 -18.14 5.55 36.69
CA GLU A 135 -19.20 6.52 36.48
C GLU A 135 -20.18 6.62 37.65
N ASN A 136 -20.32 5.55 38.45
CA ASN A 136 -21.17 5.54 39.64
C ASN A 136 -20.51 6.21 40.85
N TYR A 137 -19.21 6.52 40.77
CA TYR A 137 -18.40 7.11 41.85
C TYR A 137 -17.66 8.37 41.37
N GLN A 138 -18.32 9.14 40.49
CA GLN A 138 -17.71 10.28 39.81
C GLN A 138 -17.29 11.39 40.77
N GLU A 139 -18.07 11.69 41.81
CA GLU A 139 -17.73 12.75 42.77
C GLU A 139 -16.48 12.36 43.57
N GLU A 140 -16.40 11.10 43.98
CA GLU A 140 -15.29 10.52 44.72
C GLU A 140 -14.02 10.44 43.87
N SER A 141 -14.13 10.05 42.60
CA SER A 141 -12.97 10.00 41.69
C SER A 141 -12.46 11.40 41.36
N VAL A 142 -13.35 12.37 41.13
CA VAL A 142 -12.99 13.80 40.94
C VAL A 142 -12.24 14.34 42.17
N ALA A 143 -12.74 14.04 43.38
CA ALA A 143 -12.09 14.48 44.62
C ALA A 143 -10.72 13.81 44.81
N PHE A 144 -10.66 12.49 44.60
CA PHE A 144 -9.43 11.71 44.71
C PHE A 144 -8.35 12.18 43.75
N PHE A 145 -8.65 12.27 42.46
CA PHE A 145 -7.65 12.65 41.46
C PHE A 145 -7.23 14.11 41.58
N ARG A 146 -8.11 15.02 42.03
CA ARG A 146 -7.70 16.39 42.39
C ARG A 146 -6.69 16.40 43.53
N GLU A 147 -6.90 15.58 44.56
CA GLU A 147 -5.96 15.44 45.68
C GLU A 147 -4.62 14.84 45.21
N MET A 148 -4.63 13.79 44.38
CA MET A 148 -3.40 13.19 43.84
C MET A 148 -2.64 14.17 42.92
N ALA A 149 -3.35 14.97 42.12
CA ALA A 149 -2.76 16.02 41.31
C ALA A 149 -2.17 17.16 42.14
N GLU A 150 -2.81 17.53 43.25
CA GLU A 150 -2.28 18.53 44.18
C GLU A 150 -1.02 18.04 44.92
N LEU A 151 -0.96 16.76 45.28
CA LEU A 151 0.17 16.17 45.99
C LEU A 151 1.37 15.88 45.08
N TYR A 152 1.11 15.37 43.88
CA TYR A 152 2.14 14.76 43.03
C TYR A 152 2.21 15.29 41.60
N GLY A 153 1.36 16.25 41.21
CA GLY A 153 1.29 16.70 39.82
C GLY A 153 2.52 17.46 39.31
N GLN A 154 3.46 17.79 40.19
CA GLN A 154 4.76 18.37 39.81
C GLN A 154 5.83 17.29 39.52
N ASN A 155 5.51 16.01 39.73
CA ASN A 155 6.42 14.90 39.50
C ASN A 155 6.18 14.31 38.11
N ASP A 156 7.19 14.39 37.24
CA ASP A 156 7.19 13.79 35.90
C ASP A 156 6.98 12.25 35.91
N ASN A 157 7.14 11.61 37.08
CA ASN A 157 6.89 10.18 37.28
C ASN A 157 5.41 9.79 37.10
N VAL A 158 4.48 10.71 37.38
CA VAL A 158 3.08 10.36 37.64
C VAL A 158 2.26 10.28 36.36
N ILE A 159 1.47 9.22 36.27
CA ILE A 159 0.51 8.97 35.20
C ILE A 159 -0.83 8.62 35.88
N TYR A 160 -1.93 9.19 35.40
CA TYR A 160 -3.26 8.92 35.96
C TYR A 160 -4.04 7.97 35.04
N GLU A 161 -4.49 6.83 35.55
CA GLU A 161 -5.45 5.97 34.85
C GLU A 161 -6.81 6.10 35.53
N ILE A 162 -7.72 6.84 34.90
CA ILE A 162 -8.90 7.37 35.60
C ILE A 162 -10.10 6.42 35.61
N TYR A 163 -10.02 5.35 34.81
CA TYR A 163 -11.03 4.29 34.74
C TYR A 163 -10.41 3.04 34.10
N ASN A 164 -10.15 2.02 34.92
CA ASN A 164 -9.57 0.73 34.53
C ASN A 164 -10.32 0.01 33.38
N GLU A 165 -11.51 -0.54 33.65
CA GLU A 165 -12.20 -1.45 32.71
C GLU A 165 -13.71 -1.22 32.63
N PRO A 166 -14.18 -0.20 31.87
CA PRO A 166 -15.58 -0.09 31.53
C PRO A 166 -16.06 -1.35 30.80
N ILE A 167 -17.14 -1.96 31.28
CA ILE A 167 -17.64 -3.23 30.73
C ILE A 167 -18.66 -2.97 29.60
N LYS A 168 -19.84 -2.45 29.96
CA LYS A 168 -20.98 -2.29 29.03
C LYS A 168 -21.35 -0.82 28.82
N GLN A 169 -20.71 0.07 29.56
CA GLN A 169 -20.92 1.50 29.48
C GLN A 169 -20.62 1.95 28.04
N PRO A 170 -21.52 2.67 27.35
CA PRO A 170 -21.22 3.20 26.03
C PRO A 170 -20.12 4.26 26.14
N TRP A 171 -19.33 4.42 25.08
CA TRP A 171 -18.23 5.39 25.05
C TRP A 171 -18.66 6.81 25.45
N SER A 172 -19.88 7.24 25.13
CA SER A 172 -20.40 8.55 25.53
C SER A 172 -20.48 8.75 27.05
N VAL A 173 -20.82 7.71 27.82
CA VAL A 173 -20.85 7.77 29.29
C VAL A 173 -19.44 7.81 29.84
N VAL A 174 -18.56 6.92 29.37
CA VAL A 174 -17.15 6.89 29.77
C VAL A 174 -16.47 8.23 29.47
N LYS A 175 -16.71 8.81 28.29
CA LYS A 175 -16.20 10.12 27.89
C LYS A 175 -16.71 11.26 28.78
N SER A 176 -17.99 11.23 29.16
CA SER A 176 -18.58 12.24 30.06
C SER A 176 -17.98 12.21 31.46
N TYR A 177 -17.79 11.00 32.00
CA TYR A 177 -17.08 10.79 33.26
C TYR A 177 -15.62 11.29 33.16
N ALA A 178 -14.90 10.81 32.14
CA ALA A 178 -13.49 11.11 31.93
C ALA A 178 -13.23 12.63 31.84
N THR A 179 -14.07 13.35 31.10
CA THR A 179 -13.96 14.81 30.95
C THR A 179 -14.00 15.54 32.30
N GLN A 180 -14.85 15.09 33.24
CA GLN A 180 -14.98 15.74 34.55
C GLN A 180 -13.77 15.46 35.45
N VAL A 181 -13.26 14.23 35.44
CA VAL A 181 -12.05 13.86 36.18
C VAL A 181 -10.82 14.55 35.60
N ILE A 182 -10.67 14.59 34.27
CA ILE A 182 -9.58 15.31 33.59
C ILE A 182 -9.59 16.79 33.97
N ASN A 183 -10.74 17.46 33.93
CA ASN A 183 -10.83 18.87 34.36
C ASN A 183 -10.38 19.06 35.82
N ALA A 184 -10.69 18.10 36.70
CA ALA A 184 -10.26 18.15 38.09
C ALA A 184 -8.74 17.97 38.24
N ILE A 185 -8.13 17.04 37.49
CA ILE A 185 -6.67 16.86 37.43
C ILE A 185 -6.02 18.13 36.87
N ARG A 186 -6.46 18.59 35.70
CA ARG A 186 -5.93 19.79 35.01
C ARG A 186 -6.03 21.08 35.81
N SER A 187 -6.91 21.14 36.81
CA SER A 187 -6.98 22.26 37.77
C SER A 187 -5.79 22.35 38.75
N LYS A 188 -5.03 21.26 38.89
CA LYS A 188 -3.88 21.13 39.81
C LYS A 188 -2.59 20.68 39.10
N ASP A 189 -2.73 19.90 38.03
CA ASP A 189 -1.65 19.34 37.23
C ASP A 189 -1.94 19.58 35.74
N SER A 190 -1.20 20.52 35.14
CA SER A 190 -1.46 20.97 33.78
C SER A 190 -1.09 19.97 32.68
N ASP A 191 -0.28 18.94 32.97
CA ASP A 191 0.51 18.33 31.90
C ASP A 191 0.91 16.87 32.07
N ASN A 192 0.73 16.21 33.22
CA ASN A 192 0.98 14.78 33.30
C ASN A 192 0.03 13.97 32.42
N LEU A 193 0.50 12.80 31.98
CA LEU A 193 -0.26 11.90 31.10
C LEU A 193 -1.50 11.36 31.82
N ILE A 194 -2.65 11.43 31.15
CA ILE A 194 -3.89 10.80 31.60
C ILE A 194 -4.25 9.67 30.65
N ILE A 195 -4.62 8.52 31.19
CA ILE A 195 -5.04 7.33 30.47
C ILE A 195 -6.51 7.06 30.78
N VAL A 196 -7.30 6.85 29.72
CA VAL A 196 -8.75 6.65 29.81
C VAL A 196 -9.11 5.26 29.28
N GLY A 197 -9.81 4.47 30.09
CA GLY A 197 -10.39 3.19 29.67
C GLY A 197 -11.45 3.33 28.58
N SER A 198 -11.69 2.26 27.85
CA SER A 198 -12.74 2.19 26.83
C SER A 198 -13.73 1.05 27.12
N PRO A 199 -14.91 1.01 26.48
CA PRO A 199 -15.85 -0.09 26.66
C PRO A 199 -15.25 -1.48 26.38
N ASN A 200 -15.95 -2.51 26.84
CA ASN A 200 -15.60 -3.92 26.70
C ASN A 200 -14.22 -4.23 27.32
N TRP A 201 -14.06 -3.88 28.60
CA TRP A 201 -12.82 -4.08 29.38
C TRP A 201 -11.60 -3.45 28.70
N SER A 202 -11.71 -2.18 28.31
CA SER A 202 -10.63 -1.43 27.64
C SER A 202 -10.13 -2.07 26.34
N GLN A 203 -11.05 -2.61 25.54
CA GLN A 203 -10.75 -3.23 24.24
C GLN A 203 -11.27 -2.40 23.04
N ASP A 204 -12.33 -1.62 23.23
CA ASP A 204 -12.97 -0.84 22.17
C ASP A 204 -12.28 0.52 21.92
N VAL A 205 -10.95 0.52 21.88
CA VAL A 205 -10.13 1.71 21.57
C VAL A 205 -10.42 2.28 20.17
N ASP A 206 -10.86 1.43 19.25
CA ASP A 206 -11.27 1.85 17.91
C ASP A 206 -12.61 2.59 17.89
N VAL A 207 -13.45 2.39 18.91
CA VAL A 207 -14.68 3.18 19.13
C VAL A 207 -14.33 4.50 19.80
N ALA A 208 -13.49 4.47 20.84
CA ALA A 208 -13.09 5.68 21.57
C ALA A 208 -12.38 6.70 20.63
N SER A 209 -11.52 6.20 19.75
CA SER A 209 -10.78 7.02 18.78
C SER A 209 -11.65 7.74 17.73
N GLN A 210 -12.90 7.32 17.50
CA GLN A 210 -13.81 8.02 16.59
C GLN A 210 -14.42 9.29 17.22
N SER A 211 -14.40 9.39 18.54
CA SER A 211 -14.86 10.56 19.28
C SER A 211 -13.89 10.81 20.45
N PRO A 212 -12.66 11.26 20.17
CA PRO A 212 -11.61 11.32 21.17
C PRO A 212 -11.90 12.37 22.26
N ILE A 213 -11.23 12.23 23.41
CA ILE A 213 -11.25 13.18 24.52
C ILE A 213 -10.56 14.46 24.05
N VAL A 214 -11.08 15.61 24.46
CA VAL A 214 -10.48 16.91 24.17
C VAL A 214 -9.57 17.29 25.34
N ASP A 215 -8.34 16.78 25.33
CA ASP A 215 -7.25 17.11 26.25
C ASP A 215 -5.91 16.93 25.52
N SER A 216 -4.91 17.74 25.86
CA SER A 216 -3.64 17.78 25.12
C SER A 216 -2.68 16.64 25.45
N ASN A 217 -2.89 15.91 26.55
CA ASN A 217 -1.99 14.83 26.97
C ASN A 217 -2.77 13.62 27.50
N THR A 218 -3.64 13.07 26.64
CA THR A 218 -4.49 11.92 26.95
C THR A 218 -4.23 10.74 26.01
N ALA A 219 -4.04 9.56 26.58
CA ALA A 219 -3.96 8.27 25.89
C ALA A 219 -5.11 7.35 26.29
N TYR A 220 -5.27 6.22 25.60
CA TYR A 220 -6.33 5.24 25.85
C TYR A 220 -5.76 3.91 26.34
N ALA A 221 -6.40 3.34 27.36
CA ALA A 221 -6.03 2.04 27.90
C ALA A 221 -6.34 0.94 26.88
N LEU A 222 -5.42 -0.04 26.78
CA LEU A 222 -5.61 -1.30 26.07
C LEU A 222 -5.39 -2.44 27.05
N HIS A 223 -6.40 -3.28 27.28
CA HIS A 223 -6.21 -4.49 28.05
C HIS A 223 -6.33 -5.73 27.17
N PHE A 224 -5.40 -6.67 27.34
CA PHE A 224 -5.44 -7.95 26.64
C PHE A 224 -4.86 -9.07 27.48
N TYR A 225 -5.38 -10.27 27.24
CA TYR A 225 -4.93 -11.52 27.84
C TYR A 225 -4.65 -12.50 26.71
N ALA A 226 -3.39 -12.87 26.50
CA ALA A 226 -2.91 -13.54 25.29
C ALA A 226 -3.46 -14.97 25.09
N GLY A 227 -4.02 -15.60 26.14
CA GLY A 227 -4.77 -16.85 25.99
C GLY A 227 -6.15 -16.68 25.34
N THR A 228 -6.67 -15.45 25.30
CA THR A 228 -8.03 -15.14 24.81
C THR A 228 -8.03 -14.15 23.64
N HIS A 229 -7.13 -13.18 23.66
CA HIS A 229 -7.12 -12.05 22.74
C HIS A 229 -5.93 -12.17 21.79
N SER A 230 -6.18 -12.13 20.48
CA SER A 230 -5.15 -12.31 19.45
C SER A 230 -5.21 -11.21 18.39
N GLY A 231 -5.02 -11.54 17.11
CA GLY A 231 -4.95 -10.58 16.01
C GLY A 231 -6.14 -9.63 15.92
N PHE A 232 -7.36 -10.10 16.23
CA PHE A 232 -8.56 -9.26 16.14
C PHE A 232 -8.51 -8.02 17.05
N LEU A 233 -7.91 -8.13 18.23
CA LEU A 233 -7.79 -7.00 19.15
C LEU A 233 -6.63 -6.09 18.75
N ARG A 234 -5.52 -6.66 18.24
CA ARG A 234 -4.44 -5.86 17.62
C ARG A 234 -4.96 -5.02 16.46
N ASP A 235 -5.92 -5.51 15.68
CA ASP A 235 -6.51 -4.76 14.58
C ASP A 235 -7.38 -3.58 15.05
N LYS A 236 -8.08 -3.72 16.18
CA LYS A 236 -8.75 -2.57 16.83
C LYS A 236 -7.72 -1.51 17.27
N VAL A 237 -6.60 -1.94 17.85
CA VAL A 237 -5.51 -1.02 18.25
C VAL A 237 -4.94 -0.28 17.05
N LYS A 238 -4.63 -0.99 15.95
CA LYS A 238 -4.17 -0.35 14.70
C LYS A 238 -5.15 0.69 14.18
N LYS A 239 -6.45 0.39 14.22
CA LYS A 239 -7.50 1.33 13.79
C LYS A 239 -7.53 2.58 14.68
N ALA A 240 -7.37 2.43 16.00
CA ALA A 240 -7.27 3.56 16.90
C ALA A 240 -6.01 4.41 16.64
N LEU A 241 -4.84 3.79 16.48
CA LEU A 241 -3.60 4.48 16.11
C LEU A 241 -3.72 5.24 14.78
N ASN A 242 -4.39 4.66 13.78
CA ASN A 242 -4.65 5.30 12.49
C ASN A 242 -5.62 6.48 12.58
N ASN A 243 -6.54 6.44 13.55
CA ASN A 243 -7.42 7.58 13.88
C ASN A 243 -6.68 8.67 14.67
N GLY A 244 -5.38 8.49 14.96
CA GLY A 244 -4.51 9.52 15.52
C GLY A 244 -4.49 9.59 17.05
N VAL A 245 -5.01 8.57 17.76
CA VAL A 245 -4.95 8.54 19.24
C VAL A 245 -3.80 7.67 19.73
N ALA A 246 -3.19 8.05 20.86
CA ALA A 246 -2.15 7.26 21.52
C ALA A 246 -2.76 6.15 22.40
N ILE A 247 -2.11 5.00 22.43
CA ILE A 247 -2.53 3.81 23.18
C ILE A 247 -1.50 3.46 24.25
N PHE A 248 -1.96 3.02 25.42
CA PHE A 248 -1.15 2.52 26.52
C PHE A 248 -1.71 1.18 26.99
N ALA A 249 -0.92 0.11 27.00
CA ALA A 249 -1.35 -1.18 27.51
C ALA A 249 -1.22 -1.23 29.04
N THR A 250 -2.13 -0.55 29.75
CA THR A 250 -2.12 -0.44 31.22
C THR A 250 -2.41 -1.75 31.93
N GLU A 251 -2.83 -2.80 31.21
CA GLU A 251 -2.92 -4.14 31.77
C GLU A 251 -2.75 -5.19 30.68
N TRP A 252 -1.94 -6.23 30.95
CA TRP A 252 -1.96 -7.42 30.12
C TRP A 252 -1.54 -8.69 30.85
N GLY A 253 -2.10 -9.83 30.46
CA GLY A 253 -1.73 -11.15 30.97
C GLY A 253 -1.27 -12.11 29.87
N ALA A 254 -0.33 -13.01 30.19
CA ALA A 254 0.09 -14.07 29.27
C ALA A 254 -0.94 -15.23 29.18
N VAL A 255 -1.90 -15.25 30.10
CA VAL A 255 -2.89 -16.34 30.28
C VAL A 255 -4.26 -15.97 29.70
N ASN A 256 -5.31 -16.74 30.01
CA ASN A 256 -6.68 -16.40 29.59
C ASN A 256 -7.24 -15.19 30.35
N ALA A 257 -8.27 -14.57 29.79
CA ALA A 257 -8.91 -13.36 30.34
C ALA A 257 -9.56 -13.56 31.72
N ASP A 258 -9.78 -14.79 32.17
CA ASP A 258 -10.24 -15.09 33.53
C ASP A 258 -9.09 -15.19 34.56
N GLY A 259 -7.86 -14.86 34.16
CA GLY A 259 -6.65 -14.93 34.97
C GLY A 259 -6.07 -16.34 35.14
N LYS A 260 -6.62 -17.34 34.42
CA LYS A 260 -6.27 -18.75 34.58
C LYS A 260 -5.64 -19.35 33.32
N GLY A 261 -5.15 -20.58 33.48
CA GLY A 261 -4.47 -21.33 32.43
C GLY A 261 -2.98 -21.05 32.39
N ASP A 262 -2.29 -21.79 31.53
CA ASP A 262 -0.87 -21.61 31.29
C ASP A 262 -0.61 -20.40 30.37
N ALA A 263 0.61 -19.89 30.39
CA ALA A 263 1.02 -18.81 29.51
C ALA A 263 0.90 -19.21 28.03
N SER A 264 0.15 -18.44 27.26
CA SER A 264 0.08 -18.51 25.80
C SER A 264 1.33 -17.86 25.20
N VAL A 265 2.46 -18.59 25.24
CA VAL A 265 3.80 -18.06 24.93
C VAL A 265 3.84 -17.42 23.54
N SER A 266 3.46 -18.16 22.49
CA SER A 266 3.56 -17.67 21.11
C SER A 266 2.68 -16.44 20.86
N GLU A 267 1.47 -16.41 21.42
CA GLU A 267 0.58 -15.24 21.25
C GLU A 267 1.08 -14.05 22.06
N THR A 268 1.65 -14.29 23.25
CA THR A 268 2.28 -13.24 24.07
C THR A 268 3.47 -12.62 23.36
N GLU A 269 4.34 -13.42 22.75
CA GLU A 269 5.46 -12.93 21.94
C GLU A 269 4.98 -12.06 20.76
N GLU A 270 3.86 -12.43 20.14
CA GLU A 270 3.22 -11.67 19.07
C GLU A 270 2.68 -10.32 19.55
N TRP A 271 2.06 -10.30 20.72
CA TRP A 271 1.67 -9.05 21.38
C TRP A 271 2.86 -8.19 21.72
N MET A 272 3.90 -8.75 22.36
CA MET A 272 5.09 -7.99 22.74
C MET A 272 5.77 -7.38 21.51
N ARG A 273 5.85 -8.12 20.39
CA ARG A 273 6.35 -7.58 19.13
C ARG A 273 5.48 -6.43 18.62
N PHE A 274 4.17 -6.60 18.62
CA PHE A 274 3.24 -5.56 18.20
C PHE A 274 3.34 -4.29 19.05
N LEU A 275 3.42 -4.42 20.38
CA LEU A 275 3.58 -3.27 21.28
C LEU A 275 4.93 -2.57 21.04
N LYS A 276 6.02 -3.34 20.86
CA LYS A 276 7.35 -2.81 20.57
C LYS A 276 7.39 -2.06 19.23
N GLU A 277 6.80 -2.62 18.17
CA GLU A 277 6.70 -2.03 16.83
C GLU A 277 5.96 -0.69 16.85
N ASN A 278 4.89 -0.60 17.65
CA ASN A 278 4.04 0.59 17.74
C ASN A 278 4.42 1.53 18.89
N LYS A 279 5.55 1.28 19.57
CA LYS A 279 6.02 2.05 20.73
C LYS A 279 4.95 2.21 21.83
N ILE A 280 4.15 1.17 22.05
CA ILE A 280 3.12 1.16 23.09
C ILE A 280 3.78 0.71 24.40
N SER A 281 3.66 1.54 25.44
CA SER A 281 4.07 1.19 26.80
C SER A 281 3.12 0.16 27.40
N HIS A 282 3.62 -0.73 28.26
CA HIS A 282 2.84 -1.85 28.79
C HIS A 282 3.20 -2.23 30.24
N VAL A 283 2.20 -2.71 30.99
CA VAL A 283 2.42 -3.25 32.35
C VAL A 283 1.70 -4.58 32.55
N ASN A 284 2.44 -5.60 33.02
CA ASN A 284 1.90 -6.94 33.18
C ASN A 284 1.05 -7.09 34.46
N TRP A 285 -0.06 -7.80 34.32
CA TRP A 285 -0.87 -8.33 35.43
C TRP A 285 -0.44 -9.77 35.78
N ALA A 286 -0.04 -10.09 37.02
CA ALA A 286 0.20 -9.16 38.14
C ALA A 286 1.25 -9.62 39.16
N VAL A 287 1.80 -8.65 39.88
CA VAL A 287 2.52 -8.86 41.14
C VAL A 287 1.51 -9.30 42.21
N SER A 288 1.36 -10.62 42.34
CA SER A 288 0.38 -11.29 43.19
C SER A 288 0.91 -12.66 43.63
N ASP A 289 0.50 -13.11 44.83
CA ASP A 289 0.69 -14.49 45.32
C ASP A 289 -0.62 -15.29 45.38
N LYS A 290 -1.69 -14.76 44.78
CA LYS A 290 -2.95 -15.48 44.57
C LYS A 290 -2.68 -16.75 43.75
N PRO A 291 -3.24 -17.92 44.11
CA PRO A 291 -3.01 -19.16 43.38
C PRO A 291 -3.79 -19.20 42.05
N GLU A 292 -3.36 -18.42 41.07
CA GLU A 292 -3.90 -18.36 39.70
C GLU A 292 -2.80 -18.21 38.65
N GLY A 293 -3.16 -18.38 37.37
CA GLY A 293 -2.19 -18.41 36.26
C GLY A 293 -1.51 -17.06 35.99
N ALA A 294 -2.21 -15.96 36.24
CA ALA A 294 -1.71 -14.59 36.01
C ALA A 294 -0.75 -14.09 37.11
N SER A 295 -0.76 -14.71 38.30
CA SER A 295 0.13 -14.33 39.39
C SER A 295 1.57 -14.67 39.07
N ILE A 296 2.47 -13.70 39.20
CA ILE A 296 3.90 -13.92 38.91
C ILE A 296 4.67 -14.56 40.08
N ILE A 297 4.07 -14.65 41.28
CA ILE A 297 4.73 -15.14 42.50
C ILE A 297 4.01 -16.39 43.00
N ASN A 298 4.77 -17.39 43.44
CA ASN A 298 4.17 -18.59 44.03
C ASN A 298 3.43 -18.26 45.33
N SER A 299 2.35 -19.00 45.59
CA SER A 299 1.47 -18.68 46.71
C SER A 299 2.16 -18.72 48.07
N GLY A 300 1.87 -17.71 48.89
CA GLY A 300 2.37 -17.57 50.26
C GLY A 300 3.81 -17.08 50.37
N LYS A 301 4.45 -16.70 49.26
CA LYS A 301 5.86 -16.25 49.26
C LYS A 301 6.02 -14.75 49.51
N GLY A 302 5.04 -13.92 49.18
CA GLY A 302 5.12 -12.47 49.38
C GLY A 302 6.36 -11.83 48.77
N ILE A 303 6.84 -10.74 49.41
CA ILE A 303 8.02 -10.00 48.93
C ILE A 303 9.31 -10.84 48.94
N SER A 304 9.44 -11.81 49.87
CA SER A 304 10.61 -12.69 49.88
C SER A 304 10.63 -13.62 48.66
N GLY A 305 9.46 -13.92 48.09
CA GLY A 305 9.35 -14.62 46.81
C GLY A 305 9.95 -13.85 45.65
N LEU A 306 9.71 -12.54 45.56
CA LEU A 306 10.39 -11.69 44.57
C LEU A 306 11.91 -11.66 44.82
N GLN A 307 12.34 -11.46 46.07
CA GLN A 307 13.76 -11.35 46.41
C GLN A 307 14.57 -12.61 46.14
N ASN A 308 13.96 -13.78 46.29
CA ASN A 308 14.61 -15.08 46.11
C ASN A 308 14.23 -15.78 44.79
N ASP A 309 13.53 -15.08 43.89
CA ASP A 309 13.05 -15.61 42.61
C ASP A 309 12.14 -16.86 42.70
N ASP A 310 11.33 -16.98 43.76
CA ASP A 310 10.27 -18.00 43.88
C ASP A 310 9.04 -17.64 43.00
N LEU A 311 9.25 -17.49 41.71
CA LEU A 311 8.25 -17.07 40.72
C LEU A 311 7.42 -18.24 40.18
N THR A 312 6.21 -17.96 39.71
CA THR A 312 5.44 -18.92 38.88
C THR A 312 6.07 -19.07 37.50
N ALA A 313 5.66 -20.06 36.71
CA ALA A 313 6.12 -20.20 35.32
C ALA A 313 5.80 -18.95 34.48
N THR A 314 4.58 -18.40 34.63
CA THR A 314 4.18 -17.11 34.04
C THR A 314 5.08 -15.98 34.54
N GLY A 315 5.42 -15.96 35.84
CA GLY A 315 6.27 -14.93 36.42
C GLY A 315 7.70 -14.93 35.90
N VAL A 316 8.30 -16.11 35.69
CA VAL A 316 9.62 -16.22 35.02
C VAL A 316 9.54 -15.65 33.60
N PHE A 317 8.51 -16.05 32.84
CA PHE A 317 8.32 -15.59 31.46
C PHE A 317 8.12 -14.06 31.37
N VAL A 318 7.29 -13.49 32.24
CA VAL A 318 7.06 -12.04 32.33
C VAL A 318 8.32 -11.31 32.76
N LYS A 319 9.06 -11.84 33.74
CA LYS A 319 10.33 -11.25 34.19
C LYS A 319 11.29 -11.10 33.03
N ASP A 320 11.42 -12.13 32.20
CA ASP A 320 12.31 -12.10 31.04
C ASP A 320 11.88 -11.07 30.00
N ILE A 321 10.58 -10.89 29.77
CA ILE A 321 10.06 -9.85 28.88
C ILE A 321 10.42 -8.45 29.40
N ILE A 322 10.12 -8.15 30.67
CA ILE A 322 10.31 -6.81 31.25
C ILE A 322 11.81 -6.49 31.37
N LYS A 323 12.61 -7.45 31.88
CA LYS A 323 14.04 -7.26 32.10
C LYS A 323 14.82 -6.96 30.82
N ASN A 324 14.38 -7.53 29.71
CA ASN A 324 14.98 -7.35 28.39
C ASN A 324 14.29 -6.26 27.57
N TRP A 325 13.37 -5.49 28.16
CA TRP A 325 12.71 -4.40 27.48
C TRP A 325 13.55 -3.12 27.51
N SER A 326 14.40 -2.92 26.50
CA SER A 326 15.18 -1.69 26.36
C SER A 326 14.45 -0.65 25.50
N ASP A 327 14.44 0.62 25.94
CA ASP A 327 14.02 1.77 25.10
C ASP A 327 14.95 1.93 23.89
N ASP A 328 16.21 1.55 24.06
CA ASP A 328 17.11 1.27 22.96
C ASP A 328 16.56 0.04 22.26
N THR A 329 15.99 0.23 21.07
CA THR A 329 15.86 -0.86 20.10
C THR A 329 17.12 -1.73 20.20
N PRO A 330 17.01 -3.06 20.38
CA PRO A 330 18.11 -3.92 20.00
C PRO A 330 18.56 -3.44 18.62
N LYS A 331 19.84 -3.11 18.47
CA LYS A 331 20.44 -2.96 17.15
C LYS A 331 20.43 -4.33 16.49
N ASN A 332 19.26 -4.74 16.05
CA ASN A 332 19.02 -5.56 14.89
C ASN A 332 18.17 -4.68 13.97
N GLU A 333 18.90 -4.03 13.06
CA GLU A 333 18.45 -3.59 11.75
C GLU A 333 17.32 -2.54 11.71
N ASP A 334 17.77 -1.29 11.71
CA ASP A 334 17.32 -0.20 10.83
C ASP A 334 15.82 -0.19 10.45
N THR A 335 14.99 0.33 11.36
CA THR A 335 13.61 0.74 11.04
C THR A 335 13.57 2.24 10.75
N THR A 336 14.06 2.64 9.57
CA THR A 336 13.56 3.84 8.89
C THR A 336 12.39 3.44 8.02
N THR A 337 11.14 3.67 8.45
CA THR A 337 9.92 4.00 7.65
C THR A 337 9.72 3.42 6.23
N THR A 338 10.34 2.31 5.90
CA THR A 338 10.39 1.66 4.60
C THR A 338 10.52 0.18 4.92
N GLY A 339 9.87 -0.73 4.19
CA GLY A 339 9.88 -2.16 4.50
C GLY A 339 11.26 -2.86 4.43
N LYS A 340 12.37 -2.15 4.53
CA LYS A 340 13.73 -2.65 4.32
C LYS A 340 14.31 -3.31 5.60
N ILE A 341 14.95 -4.47 5.45
CA ILE A 341 15.54 -5.30 6.51
C ILE A 341 16.99 -5.61 6.10
N GLU A 342 18.01 -5.08 6.79
CA GLU A 342 19.41 -5.15 6.35
C GLU A 342 20.22 -6.32 6.94
N CYS A 343 20.04 -7.54 6.45
CA CYS A 343 20.70 -8.72 7.02
C CYS A 343 22.22 -8.82 6.80
N ASN A 344 22.93 -9.23 7.86
CA ASN A 344 24.34 -9.63 7.81
C ASN A 344 24.65 -10.96 8.54
N THR A 345 23.63 -11.73 8.91
CA THR A 345 23.75 -13.08 9.50
C THR A 345 22.76 -14.05 8.89
N VAL A 346 23.04 -15.36 8.97
CA VAL A 346 22.09 -16.41 8.53
C VAL A 346 20.77 -16.33 9.30
N GLU A 347 20.83 -16.14 10.61
CA GLU A 347 19.64 -16.03 11.47
C GLU A 347 18.75 -14.84 11.06
N CYS A 348 19.35 -13.69 10.72
CA CYS A 348 18.59 -12.57 10.19
C CYS A 348 17.88 -12.95 8.90
N ILE A 349 18.59 -13.53 7.92
CA ILE A 349 18.01 -13.85 6.61
C ILE A 349 16.83 -14.80 6.78
N LEU A 350 17.00 -15.85 7.60
CA LEU A 350 15.94 -16.82 7.88
C LEU A 350 14.74 -16.17 8.57
N ASN A 351 14.98 -15.33 9.58
CA ASN A 351 13.90 -14.63 10.29
C ASN A 351 13.19 -13.62 9.40
N ALA A 352 13.92 -12.88 8.56
CA ALA A 352 13.37 -11.92 7.62
C ALA A 352 12.49 -12.63 6.58
N MET A 353 12.97 -13.74 6.00
CA MET A 353 12.21 -14.55 5.05
C MET A 353 10.97 -15.18 5.69
N LYS A 354 11.08 -15.69 6.92
CA LYS A 354 9.96 -16.28 7.68
C LYS A 354 8.86 -15.27 8.00
N ASN A 355 9.22 -14.01 8.25
CA ASN A 355 8.31 -12.97 8.72
C ASN A 355 7.97 -11.90 7.69
N ALA A 356 8.40 -12.09 6.43
CA ALA A 356 8.20 -11.12 5.37
C ALA A 356 6.72 -10.76 5.17
N LYS A 357 6.47 -9.49 4.89
CA LYS A 357 5.17 -8.89 4.59
C LYS A 357 5.24 -8.19 3.21
N PRO A 358 4.12 -8.01 2.49
CA PRO A 358 4.10 -7.27 1.24
C PRO A 358 4.82 -5.91 1.34
N GLY A 359 5.77 -5.67 0.43
CA GLY A 359 6.59 -4.46 0.38
C GLY A 359 7.85 -4.52 1.24
N ASN A 360 8.15 -5.67 1.86
CA ASN A 360 9.43 -5.84 2.53
C ASN A 360 10.58 -6.00 1.54
N GLU A 361 11.74 -5.47 1.91
CA GLU A 361 12.99 -5.54 1.16
C GLU A 361 14.11 -6.08 2.06
N ILE A 362 14.43 -7.36 1.94
CA ILE A 362 15.50 -8.05 2.65
C ILE A 362 16.82 -7.79 1.91
N VAL A 363 17.71 -7.02 2.50
CA VAL A 363 18.96 -6.53 1.90
C VAL A 363 20.16 -7.17 2.57
N ILE A 364 20.85 -8.06 1.85
CA ILE A 364 21.89 -8.91 2.42
C ILE A 364 23.27 -8.32 2.14
N ALA A 365 24.04 -8.05 3.21
CA ALA A 365 25.41 -7.57 3.10
C ALA A 365 26.34 -8.60 2.42
N PRO A 366 27.40 -8.18 1.72
CA PRO A 366 28.36 -9.11 1.13
C PRO A 366 28.94 -10.08 2.17
N GLY A 367 29.09 -11.35 1.80
CA GLY A 367 29.58 -12.40 2.70
C GLY A 367 29.13 -13.79 2.27
N THR A 368 29.56 -14.81 3.01
CA THR A 368 29.17 -16.21 2.81
C THR A 368 28.29 -16.68 3.97
N TYR A 369 27.10 -17.15 3.65
CA TYR A 369 26.03 -17.49 4.58
C TYR A 369 25.71 -18.97 4.48
N VAL A 370 26.28 -19.76 5.40
CA VAL A 370 26.10 -21.22 5.45
C VAL A 370 24.92 -21.55 6.36
N ALA A 371 23.81 -21.98 5.77
CA ALA A 371 22.66 -22.48 6.53
C ALA A 371 22.87 -23.97 6.85
N LEU A 372 22.63 -24.34 8.12
CA LEU A 372 22.75 -25.72 8.60
C LEU A 372 21.39 -26.33 8.96
N GLU A 373 20.48 -25.50 9.44
CA GLU A 373 19.10 -25.89 9.72
C GLU A 373 18.27 -25.89 8.44
N LYS A 374 17.29 -26.78 8.38
CA LYS A 374 16.43 -26.98 7.22
C LYS A 374 14.98 -26.87 7.62
N ASP A 375 14.24 -26.02 6.92
CA ASP A 375 12.79 -26.11 6.88
C ASP A 375 12.39 -27.37 6.11
N ASN A 376 11.36 -28.09 6.58
CA ASN A 376 10.88 -29.32 5.95
C ASN A 376 9.41 -29.23 5.55
N THR A 377 8.92 -28.02 5.24
CA THR A 377 7.54 -27.80 4.82
C THR A 377 7.21 -28.68 3.61
N ASN A 378 6.11 -29.44 3.71
CA ASN A 378 5.68 -30.42 2.71
C ASN A 378 6.74 -31.50 2.39
N GLY A 379 7.58 -31.85 3.36
CA GLY A 379 8.60 -32.90 3.23
C GLY A 379 9.77 -32.51 2.32
N ARG A 380 9.97 -31.21 2.08
CA ARG A 380 11.06 -30.70 1.24
C ARG A 380 12.04 -29.89 2.07
N ALA A 381 13.17 -30.51 2.37
CA ALA A 381 14.30 -29.87 3.03
C ALA A 381 14.77 -28.63 2.26
N SER A 382 14.66 -27.46 2.87
CA SER A 382 14.99 -26.15 2.29
C SER A 382 15.81 -25.35 3.29
N LEU A 383 16.93 -24.79 2.85
CA LEU A 383 17.87 -24.06 3.70
C LEU A 383 17.36 -22.64 3.97
N PHE A 384 17.02 -21.90 2.90
CA PHE A 384 16.37 -20.60 2.96
C PHE A 384 14.94 -20.74 2.43
N PHE A 385 13.94 -20.57 3.30
CA PHE A 385 12.54 -20.85 2.97
C PHE A 385 11.62 -19.67 3.28
N SER A 386 10.66 -19.41 2.39
CA SER A 386 9.51 -18.58 2.72
C SER A 386 8.21 -19.06 2.06
N ALA A 387 7.13 -18.92 2.82
CA ALA A 387 5.75 -19.14 2.40
C ALA A 387 4.91 -17.85 2.41
N LYS A 388 5.56 -16.69 2.49
CA LYS A 388 4.87 -15.40 2.60
C LYS A 388 4.52 -14.85 1.22
N ASP A 389 3.38 -14.22 1.10
CA ASP A 389 2.94 -13.57 -0.14
C ASP A 389 3.28 -12.08 -0.14
N GLY A 390 3.81 -11.60 -1.26
CA GLY A 390 3.75 -10.20 -1.65
C GLY A 390 2.41 -9.88 -2.34
N ASN A 391 2.35 -8.75 -3.02
CA ASN A 391 1.31 -8.47 -4.01
C ASN A 391 1.85 -7.60 -5.15
N ALA A 392 1.05 -7.39 -6.19
CA ALA A 392 1.46 -6.65 -7.38
C ALA A 392 2.00 -5.24 -7.10
N ASP A 393 1.43 -4.53 -6.13
CA ASP A 393 1.85 -3.17 -5.76
C ASP A 393 3.05 -3.17 -4.78
N LYS A 394 3.17 -4.23 -3.99
CA LYS A 394 4.11 -4.36 -2.87
C LYS A 394 4.71 -5.77 -2.87
N PRO A 395 5.58 -6.10 -3.83
CA PRO A 395 6.28 -7.37 -3.84
C PRO A 395 7.19 -7.51 -2.62
N ILE A 396 7.54 -8.74 -2.26
CA ILE A 396 8.61 -9.00 -1.29
C ILE A 396 9.93 -9.10 -2.07
N ILE A 397 10.92 -8.31 -1.69
CA ILE A 397 12.22 -8.26 -2.36
C ILE A 397 13.27 -8.88 -1.44
N ILE A 398 14.13 -9.75 -1.96
CA ILE A 398 15.37 -10.20 -1.31
C ILE A 398 16.53 -9.96 -2.27
N ARG A 399 17.53 -9.19 -1.84
CA ARG A 399 18.61 -8.77 -2.72
C ARG A 399 19.95 -8.55 -2.03
N ALA A 400 21.03 -8.54 -2.80
CA ALA A 400 22.30 -8.00 -2.31
C ALA A 400 22.21 -6.52 -1.93
N LYS A 401 22.98 -6.16 -0.91
CA LYS A 401 23.30 -4.77 -0.57
C LYS A 401 24.19 -4.13 -1.63
N ASP A 402 25.14 -4.89 -2.17
CA ASP A 402 26.05 -4.49 -3.23
C ASP A 402 26.00 -5.51 -4.37
N ALA A 403 25.44 -5.12 -5.52
CA ALA A 403 25.28 -6.00 -6.67
C ALA A 403 26.63 -6.38 -7.34
N LEU A 404 27.70 -5.60 -7.12
CA LEU A 404 29.03 -5.92 -7.63
C LEU A 404 29.78 -6.91 -6.73
N ASN A 405 29.32 -7.07 -5.48
CA ASN A 405 29.85 -8.02 -4.52
C ASN A 405 28.71 -8.82 -3.85
N PRO A 406 28.01 -9.66 -4.63
CA PRO A 406 26.82 -10.35 -4.16
C PRO A 406 27.14 -11.36 -3.04
N PRO A 407 26.25 -11.52 -2.05
CA PRO A 407 26.41 -12.52 -1.01
C PRO A 407 26.19 -13.94 -1.54
N ILE A 408 26.90 -14.89 -0.93
CA ILE A 408 26.79 -16.32 -1.23
C ILE A 408 25.92 -16.97 -0.16
N LEU A 409 24.74 -17.46 -0.55
CA LEU A 409 23.85 -18.24 0.31
C LEU A 409 24.06 -19.71 -0.05
N LYS A 410 24.44 -20.54 0.93
CA LYS A 410 24.84 -21.91 0.63
C LYS A 410 24.52 -22.94 1.71
N GLY A 411 24.46 -24.19 1.29
CA GLY A 411 24.44 -25.36 2.16
C GLY A 411 25.82 -25.71 2.70
N LYS A 412 25.90 -26.85 3.39
CA LYS A 412 27.18 -27.38 3.87
C LYS A 412 28.01 -27.87 2.68
N GLU A 413 29.23 -27.35 2.58
CA GLU A 413 30.16 -27.61 1.48
C GLU A 413 30.26 -29.11 1.11
N GLY A 414 30.04 -29.39 -0.17
CA GLY A 414 30.16 -30.72 -0.77
C GLY A 414 29.10 -31.74 -0.33
N LYS A 415 28.10 -31.35 0.47
CA LYS A 415 27.00 -32.24 0.87
C LYS A 415 25.88 -32.29 -0.17
N TYR A 416 25.61 -31.14 -0.80
CA TYR A 416 24.54 -30.97 -1.77
C TYR A 416 23.22 -31.55 -1.23
N ASP A 417 22.77 -31.04 -0.08
CA ASP A 417 21.58 -31.52 0.63
C ASP A 417 20.57 -30.39 0.90
N GLY A 418 19.31 -30.65 0.54
CA GLY A 418 18.25 -29.65 0.62
C GLY A 418 18.32 -28.59 -0.49
N TYR A 419 17.23 -27.87 -0.70
CA TYR A 419 17.19 -26.76 -1.65
C TYR A 419 17.88 -25.55 -1.03
N VAL A 420 18.76 -24.85 -1.74
CA VAL A 420 19.40 -23.65 -1.20
C VAL A 420 18.32 -22.64 -0.86
N MET A 421 17.48 -22.29 -1.83
CA MET A 421 16.34 -21.40 -1.59
C MET A 421 15.05 -22.00 -2.14
N ARG A 422 13.98 -21.93 -1.36
CA ARG A 422 12.63 -22.34 -1.77
C ARG A 422 11.58 -21.30 -1.40
N ILE A 423 10.79 -20.88 -2.38
CA ILE A 423 9.68 -19.94 -2.20
C ILE A 423 8.38 -20.62 -2.61
N ILE A 424 7.36 -20.52 -1.77
CA ILE A 424 6.00 -21.03 -2.06
C ILE A 424 4.90 -19.96 -2.03
N GLY A 425 5.28 -18.69 -1.86
CA GLY A 425 4.36 -17.55 -1.89
C GLY A 425 4.53 -16.70 -3.15
N ASP A 426 3.52 -15.91 -3.48
CA ASP A 426 3.45 -15.11 -4.70
C ASP A 426 4.22 -13.77 -4.58
N TYR A 427 4.53 -13.15 -5.72
CA TYR A 427 5.11 -11.80 -5.85
C TYR A 427 6.46 -11.60 -5.12
N TRP A 428 7.35 -12.58 -5.23
CA TRP A 428 8.74 -12.46 -4.77
C TRP A 428 9.68 -11.92 -5.84
N GLN A 429 10.62 -11.06 -5.44
CA GLN A 429 11.73 -10.61 -6.27
C GLN A 429 13.06 -11.04 -5.65
N ILE A 430 13.79 -11.94 -6.31
CA ILE A 430 15.10 -12.46 -5.88
C ILE A 430 16.17 -11.82 -6.75
N LYS A 431 17.07 -11.01 -6.18
CA LYS A 431 18.00 -10.19 -6.99
C LYS A 431 19.46 -10.24 -6.57
N ASN A 432 20.37 -10.38 -7.53
CA ASN A 432 21.81 -10.20 -7.33
C ASN A 432 22.40 -11.11 -6.22
N LEU A 433 22.03 -12.39 -6.15
CA LEU A 433 22.52 -13.35 -5.14
C LEU A 433 23.36 -14.45 -5.79
N ILE A 434 24.25 -15.08 -5.02
CA ILE A 434 24.91 -16.34 -5.41
C ILE A 434 24.33 -17.48 -4.57
N LEU A 435 23.91 -18.58 -5.20
CA LEU A 435 23.40 -19.79 -4.54
C LEU A 435 24.32 -21.00 -4.83
N GLU A 436 24.77 -21.71 -3.78
CA GLU A 436 25.71 -22.84 -3.88
C GLU A 436 25.38 -24.02 -2.93
N ASP A 437 25.94 -25.20 -3.20
CA ASP A 437 26.02 -26.35 -2.28
C ASP A 437 24.68 -26.93 -1.79
N GLY A 438 23.59 -26.72 -2.54
CA GLY A 438 22.31 -27.41 -2.34
C GLY A 438 22.17 -28.64 -3.24
N SER A 439 21.17 -29.48 -2.96
CA SER A 439 20.71 -30.47 -3.94
C SER A 439 20.02 -29.78 -5.11
N LYS A 440 19.34 -28.66 -4.88
CA LYS A 440 18.80 -27.75 -5.90
C LYS A 440 19.13 -26.31 -5.53
N GLY A 441 19.31 -25.43 -6.50
CA GLY A 441 19.64 -24.01 -6.27
C GLY A 441 18.43 -23.22 -5.77
N LEU A 442 17.61 -22.71 -6.69
CA LEU A 442 16.39 -21.97 -6.39
C LEU A 442 15.15 -22.74 -6.86
N VAL A 443 14.18 -22.92 -5.98
CA VAL A 443 12.91 -23.59 -6.31
C VAL A 443 11.74 -22.66 -6.00
N PHE A 444 10.97 -22.32 -7.03
CA PHE A 444 9.63 -21.76 -6.88
C PHE A 444 8.64 -22.92 -6.97
N ASP A 445 7.87 -23.12 -5.92
CA ASP A 445 6.90 -24.21 -5.77
C ASP A 445 5.52 -23.58 -5.52
N ASN A 446 4.65 -23.57 -6.53
CA ASN A 446 3.39 -22.81 -6.51
C ASN A 446 3.56 -21.31 -6.23
N ALA A 447 4.69 -20.73 -6.63
CA ALA A 447 4.97 -19.30 -6.49
C ALA A 447 4.79 -18.59 -7.84
N ASN A 448 3.94 -17.57 -7.86
CA ASN A 448 3.49 -16.89 -9.07
C ASN A 448 3.87 -15.41 -9.09
N ASN A 449 3.94 -14.83 -10.29
CA ASN A 449 4.18 -13.39 -10.50
C ASN A 449 5.51 -12.89 -9.89
N GLY A 450 6.50 -13.76 -9.79
CA GLY A 450 7.81 -13.43 -9.23
C GLY A 450 8.85 -13.03 -10.28
N LEU A 451 9.93 -12.40 -9.79
CA LEU A 451 11.08 -11.96 -10.55
C LEU A 451 12.35 -12.59 -9.98
N ILE A 452 13.13 -13.25 -10.81
CA ILE A 452 14.45 -13.79 -10.48
C ILE A 452 15.44 -13.05 -11.38
N GLU A 453 16.24 -12.14 -10.81
CA GLU A 453 17.02 -11.17 -11.56
C GLU A 453 18.50 -11.22 -11.17
N ASN A 454 19.38 -11.40 -12.15
CA ASN A 454 20.84 -11.30 -11.99
C ASN A 454 21.41 -12.20 -10.88
N ILE A 455 20.82 -13.38 -10.63
CA ILE A 455 21.38 -14.34 -9.67
C ILE A 455 22.38 -15.28 -10.34
N THR A 456 23.37 -15.75 -9.59
CA THR A 456 24.26 -16.83 -10.00
C THR A 456 23.90 -18.10 -9.23
N VAL A 457 23.66 -19.19 -9.92
CA VAL A 457 23.43 -20.51 -9.33
C VAL A 457 24.53 -21.44 -9.82
N ARG A 458 25.35 -21.94 -8.90
CA ARG A 458 26.48 -22.82 -9.26
C ARG A 458 26.80 -23.84 -8.19
N ASP A 459 27.55 -24.86 -8.55
CA ASP A 459 27.97 -25.93 -7.65
C ASP A 459 26.75 -26.56 -6.98
N ILE A 460 25.84 -27.09 -7.80
CA ILE A 460 24.56 -27.66 -7.37
C ILE A 460 24.51 -29.17 -7.66
N GLY A 461 24.00 -29.94 -6.71
CA GLY A 461 24.01 -31.40 -6.79
C GLY A 461 23.12 -31.98 -7.90
N GLU A 462 21.98 -31.34 -8.16
CA GLU A 462 20.98 -31.70 -9.17
C GLU A 462 20.64 -30.41 -9.97
N GLU A 463 19.41 -29.91 -9.90
CA GLU A 463 18.88 -28.81 -10.74
C GLU A 463 19.25 -27.40 -10.23
N GLY A 464 19.53 -26.47 -11.17
CA GLY A 464 19.83 -25.07 -10.88
C GLY A 464 18.62 -24.27 -10.38
N ILE A 465 17.79 -23.78 -11.30
CA ILE A 465 16.53 -23.07 -10.98
C ILE A 465 15.33 -23.89 -11.45
N HIS A 466 14.38 -24.14 -10.56
CA HIS A 466 13.18 -24.93 -10.84
C HIS A 466 11.90 -24.12 -10.57
N LEU A 467 11.11 -23.89 -11.62
CA LEU A 467 9.73 -23.39 -11.51
C LEU A 467 8.78 -24.58 -11.58
N ARG A 468 8.18 -24.95 -10.45
CA ARG A 468 7.41 -26.19 -10.29
C ARG A 468 6.05 -25.93 -9.64
N ASP A 469 5.18 -26.92 -9.72
CA ASP A 469 3.95 -27.01 -8.93
C ASP A 469 2.98 -25.86 -9.18
N GLY A 470 2.74 -25.55 -10.45
CA GLY A 470 1.84 -24.45 -10.84
C GLY A 470 2.49 -23.07 -10.88
N SER A 471 3.77 -22.92 -10.55
CA SER A 471 4.49 -21.64 -10.58
C SER A 471 4.41 -20.98 -11.96
N SER A 472 3.63 -19.90 -12.05
CA SER A 472 3.23 -19.25 -13.29
C SER A 472 3.48 -17.74 -13.30
N ASN A 473 3.58 -17.17 -14.51
CA ASN A 473 3.79 -15.72 -14.72
C ASN A 473 5.09 -15.18 -14.09
N ASN A 474 6.12 -16.02 -13.98
CA ASN A 474 7.42 -15.62 -13.42
C ASN A 474 8.39 -15.16 -14.52
N LEU A 475 9.27 -14.22 -14.18
CA LEU A 475 10.36 -13.76 -15.03
C LEU A 475 11.72 -14.15 -14.43
N VAL A 476 12.51 -14.93 -15.16
CA VAL A 476 13.91 -15.24 -14.87
C VAL A 476 14.76 -14.44 -15.86
N THR A 477 15.53 -13.46 -15.39
CA THR A 477 16.26 -12.54 -16.25
C THR A 477 17.70 -12.31 -15.78
N GLY A 478 18.66 -12.27 -16.70
CA GLY A 478 20.06 -11.92 -16.41
C GLY A 478 20.81 -12.94 -15.54
N CYS A 479 20.28 -14.15 -15.34
CA CYS A 479 20.84 -15.13 -14.41
C CYS A 479 21.99 -15.92 -15.05
N ASN A 480 22.94 -16.37 -14.23
CA ASN A 480 24.04 -17.25 -14.63
C ASN A 480 23.91 -18.59 -13.92
N VAL A 481 23.75 -19.68 -14.67
CA VAL A 481 23.62 -21.05 -14.13
C VAL A 481 24.73 -21.92 -14.68
N SER A 482 25.57 -22.49 -13.81
CA SER A 482 26.72 -23.31 -14.21
C SER A 482 27.00 -24.41 -13.19
N ASN A 483 27.77 -25.44 -13.55
CA ASN A 483 28.16 -26.54 -12.66
C ASN A 483 26.99 -27.16 -11.86
N THR A 484 25.93 -27.57 -12.56
CA THR A 484 24.75 -28.27 -11.99
C THR A 484 24.86 -29.78 -12.26
N GLY A 485 24.19 -30.60 -11.44
CA GLY A 485 24.28 -32.06 -11.53
C GLY A 485 25.56 -32.67 -10.94
N VAL A 486 26.27 -31.95 -10.07
CA VAL A 486 27.56 -32.41 -9.48
C VAL A 486 27.42 -33.77 -8.77
N LYS A 487 26.25 -34.04 -8.20
CA LYS A 487 25.97 -35.27 -7.45
C LYS A 487 25.16 -36.28 -8.27
N LYS A 488 24.25 -35.79 -9.11
CA LYS A 488 23.42 -36.61 -9.99
C LYS A 488 23.36 -35.98 -11.39
N PRO A 489 24.32 -36.30 -12.27
CA PRO A 489 24.44 -35.68 -13.59
C PRO A 489 23.16 -35.78 -14.43
N GLY A 490 22.48 -36.95 -14.42
CA GLY A 490 21.21 -37.14 -15.14
C GLY A 490 19.98 -36.39 -14.58
N PHE A 491 20.12 -35.59 -13.52
CA PHE A 491 19.09 -34.68 -12.99
C PHE A 491 19.69 -33.27 -12.79
N GLY A 492 20.67 -32.94 -13.62
CA GLY A 492 21.52 -31.76 -13.49
C GLY A 492 21.07 -30.58 -14.34
N GLU A 493 19.78 -30.41 -14.59
CA GLU A 493 19.27 -29.38 -15.50
C GLU A 493 19.61 -27.97 -14.99
N GLY A 494 19.93 -27.06 -15.91
CA GLY A 494 20.22 -25.67 -15.56
C GLY A 494 18.95 -24.94 -15.09
N LEU A 495 17.96 -24.89 -15.97
CA LEU A 495 16.64 -24.31 -15.73
C LEU A 495 15.55 -25.35 -16.02
N TYR A 496 14.63 -25.54 -15.10
CA TYR A 496 13.55 -26.53 -15.22
C TYR A 496 12.21 -25.83 -15.02
N VAL A 497 11.28 -25.97 -15.98
CA VAL A 497 9.89 -25.48 -15.83
C VAL A 497 8.90 -26.64 -15.93
N GLY A 498 8.05 -26.78 -14.91
CA GLY A 498 7.05 -27.84 -14.81
C GLY A 498 7.50 -29.03 -13.96
N SER A 499 6.91 -30.20 -14.22
CA SER A 499 7.28 -31.48 -13.61
C SER A 499 7.05 -32.64 -14.59
N ASP A 500 7.81 -33.72 -14.46
CA ASP A 500 7.62 -34.93 -15.29
C ASP A 500 6.19 -35.49 -15.10
N LYS A 501 5.62 -36.07 -16.15
CA LYS A 501 4.26 -36.64 -16.15
C LYS A 501 3.97 -37.59 -15.00
N SER A 502 4.98 -38.31 -14.51
CA SER A 502 4.82 -39.24 -13.40
C SER A 502 4.46 -38.56 -12.07
N GLN A 503 4.64 -37.25 -11.98
CA GLN A 503 4.39 -36.44 -10.79
C GLN A 503 3.15 -35.55 -10.92
N HIS A 504 2.46 -35.58 -12.07
CA HIS A 504 1.25 -34.80 -12.31
C HIS A 504 0.13 -35.23 -11.37
N ASN A 505 -0.55 -34.26 -10.76
CA ASN A 505 -1.71 -34.43 -9.87
C ASN A 505 -1.42 -35.18 -8.55
N ASN A 506 -0.17 -35.61 -8.31
CA ASN A 506 0.34 -36.06 -7.02
C ASN A 506 1.88 -36.16 -7.05
N PRO A 507 2.65 -35.25 -6.43
CA PRO A 507 2.20 -34.13 -5.61
C PRO A 507 2.02 -32.81 -6.37
N TYR A 508 2.35 -32.75 -7.67
CA TYR A 508 2.53 -31.45 -8.35
C TYR A 508 1.44 -31.11 -9.36
N SER A 509 1.10 -29.83 -9.39
CA SER A 509 0.39 -29.25 -10.52
C SER A 509 1.32 -29.14 -11.75
N PRO A 510 0.87 -29.62 -12.93
CA PRO A 510 1.65 -29.49 -14.17
C PRO A 510 1.61 -28.08 -14.79
N ASP A 511 0.69 -27.22 -14.36
CA ASP A 511 0.34 -25.94 -15.01
C ASP A 511 1.32 -24.79 -14.69
N CYS A 512 2.60 -24.90 -15.07
CA CYS A 512 3.61 -23.85 -14.83
C CYS A 512 3.66 -22.85 -16.00
N ASN A 513 2.59 -22.06 -16.18
CA ASN A 513 2.31 -21.33 -17.41
C ASN A 513 2.90 -19.91 -17.46
N ASN A 514 3.05 -19.38 -18.68
CA ASN A 514 3.41 -17.97 -18.94
C ASN A 514 4.73 -17.52 -18.29
N ASN A 515 5.68 -18.44 -18.09
CA ASN A 515 6.98 -18.08 -17.53
C ASN A 515 7.92 -17.56 -18.63
N THR A 516 8.78 -16.61 -18.31
CA THR A 516 9.78 -16.07 -19.24
C THR A 516 11.18 -16.27 -18.68
N ILE A 517 12.08 -16.78 -19.51
CA ILE A 517 13.51 -16.91 -19.27
C ILE A 517 14.21 -16.01 -20.28
N GLU A 518 14.97 -15.01 -19.84
CA GLU A 518 15.63 -14.09 -20.76
C GLU A 518 17.00 -13.60 -20.32
N ASN A 519 17.86 -13.24 -21.26
CA ASN A 519 19.17 -12.64 -20.98
C ASN A 519 20.07 -13.48 -20.05
N CYS A 520 19.82 -14.79 -19.92
CA CYS A 520 20.55 -15.67 -19.01
C CYS A 520 21.77 -16.31 -19.71
N ILE A 521 22.77 -16.69 -18.92
CA ILE A 521 23.90 -17.53 -19.34
C ILE A 521 23.70 -18.90 -18.68
N ILE A 522 23.63 -19.96 -19.49
CA ILE A 522 23.42 -21.33 -19.04
C ILE A 522 24.61 -22.19 -19.50
N GLY A 523 25.32 -22.77 -18.54
CA GLY A 523 26.61 -23.40 -18.71
C GLY A 523 27.79 -22.43 -18.45
N PRO A 524 29.03 -22.95 -18.45
CA PRO A 524 29.41 -24.33 -18.72
C PRO A 524 29.08 -25.28 -17.55
N ASN A 525 29.28 -26.58 -17.79
CA ASN A 525 29.13 -27.66 -16.80
C ASN A 525 27.71 -27.84 -16.26
N VAL A 526 26.70 -27.57 -17.08
CA VAL A 526 25.35 -28.07 -16.82
C VAL A 526 25.31 -29.52 -17.29
N ALA A 527 25.20 -30.47 -16.35
CA ALA A 527 25.41 -31.89 -16.66
C ALA A 527 24.28 -32.56 -17.45
N ALA A 528 23.06 -32.03 -17.35
CA ALA A 528 21.90 -32.42 -18.14
C ALA A 528 21.57 -31.35 -19.21
N GLU A 529 20.30 -31.15 -19.57
CA GLU A 529 19.90 -30.07 -20.48
C GLU A 529 20.04 -28.68 -19.83
N GLY A 530 20.37 -27.69 -20.66
CA GLY A 530 20.41 -26.29 -20.24
C GLY A 530 19.06 -25.81 -19.75
N VAL A 531 18.00 -26.05 -20.54
CA VAL A 531 16.60 -25.80 -20.16
C VAL A 531 15.74 -27.03 -20.44
N ASP A 532 14.92 -27.45 -19.49
CA ASP A 532 13.89 -28.47 -19.71
C ASP A 532 12.49 -27.91 -19.42
N ILE A 533 11.62 -27.92 -20.43
CA ILE A 533 10.22 -27.52 -20.32
C ILE A 533 9.35 -28.77 -20.36
N LYS A 534 8.74 -29.11 -19.22
CA LYS A 534 7.95 -30.34 -19.09
C LYS A 534 6.53 -30.24 -19.63
N GLU A 535 5.96 -31.40 -19.88
CA GLU A 535 4.57 -31.59 -20.27
C GLU A 535 3.58 -30.89 -19.32
N GLY A 536 2.50 -30.34 -19.89
CA GLY A 536 1.47 -29.59 -19.15
C GLY A 536 1.80 -28.11 -18.91
N THR A 537 3.04 -27.69 -19.14
CA THR A 537 3.43 -26.27 -19.17
C THR A 537 3.08 -25.62 -20.50
N LEU A 538 2.48 -24.43 -20.44
CA LEU A 538 2.06 -23.63 -21.59
C LEU A 538 2.75 -22.25 -21.60
N ASN A 539 2.96 -21.70 -22.80
CA ASN A 539 3.33 -20.29 -23.03
C ASN A 539 4.66 -19.86 -22.42
N THR A 540 5.64 -20.76 -22.29
CA THR A 540 6.98 -20.37 -21.83
C THR A 540 7.72 -19.60 -22.92
N ILE A 541 8.41 -18.52 -22.56
CA ILE A 541 9.29 -17.76 -23.47
C ILE A 541 10.74 -17.95 -23.04
N ILE A 542 11.63 -18.25 -23.99
CA ILE A 542 13.08 -18.35 -23.79
C ILE A 542 13.76 -17.43 -24.79
N ARG A 543 14.39 -16.33 -24.35
CA ARG A 543 14.97 -15.36 -25.29
C ARG A 543 16.27 -14.71 -24.88
N ASN A 544 17.09 -14.33 -25.85
CA ASN A 544 18.34 -13.59 -25.62
C ASN A 544 19.31 -14.29 -24.63
N CYS A 545 19.18 -15.59 -24.42
CA CYS A 545 20.05 -16.37 -23.56
C CYS A 545 21.26 -16.90 -24.33
N THR A 546 22.35 -17.17 -23.62
CA THR A 546 23.54 -17.86 -24.14
C THR A 546 23.67 -19.21 -23.47
N PHE A 547 23.84 -20.26 -24.28
CA PHE A 547 24.00 -21.63 -23.83
C PHE A 547 25.38 -22.17 -24.19
N SER A 548 25.97 -22.92 -23.27
CA SER A 548 27.17 -23.74 -23.49
C SER A 548 26.83 -25.22 -23.35
N ALA A 549 27.30 -26.05 -24.28
CA ALA A 549 27.17 -27.51 -24.20
C ALA A 549 28.37 -28.18 -23.49
N GLU A 550 29.35 -27.40 -23.04
CA GLU A 550 30.46 -27.91 -22.24
C GLU A 550 29.93 -28.57 -20.95
N GLY A 551 30.30 -29.83 -20.73
CA GLY A 551 29.94 -30.59 -19.53
C GLY A 551 28.60 -31.34 -19.56
N ILE A 552 27.80 -31.23 -20.64
CA ILE A 552 26.62 -32.10 -20.83
C ILE A 552 27.08 -33.56 -20.94
N THR A 553 26.47 -34.46 -20.17
CA THR A 553 27.01 -35.80 -19.91
C THR A 553 26.41 -36.95 -20.73
N GLY A 554 25.20 -36.77 -21.28
CA GLY A 554 24.49 -37.86 -21.99
C GLY A 554 23.67 -38.77 -21.06
N GLU A 555 23.83 -38.65 -19.74
CA GLU A 555 23.03 -39.40 -18.78
C GLU A 555 21.54 -39.01 -18.86
N ASN A 556 20.66 -39.98 -18.62
CA ASN A 556 19.19 -39.78 -18.73
C ASN A 556 18.71 -39.17 -20.06
N SER A 557 19.46 -39.36 -21.14
CA SER A 557 19.19 -38.78 -22.46
C SER A 557 19.48 -37.29 -22.58
N ALA A 558 20.34 -36.74 -21.71
CA ALA A 558 20.86 -35.38 -21.80
C ALA A 558 21.75 -35.18 -23.03
N ASP A 559 21.14 -34.87 -24.17
CA ASP A 559 21.83 -34.76 -25.46
C ASP A 559 21.39 -33.56 -26.30
N ALA A 560 20.81 -32.54 -25.66
CA ALA A 560 20.40 -31.28 -26.28
C ALA A 560 20.64 -30.07 -25.36
N PHE A 561 20.62 -28.85 -25.90
CA PHE A 561 20.62 -27.64 -25.08
C PHE A 561 19.28 -27.42 -24.39
N ILE A 562 18.19 -27.70 -25.11
CA ILE A 562 16.83 -27.54 -24.63
C ILE A 562 16.01 -28.78 -24.97
N ASP A 563 15.24 -29.28 -24.00
CA ASP A 563 14.21 -30.30 -24.22
C ASP A 563 12.81 -29.69 -24.00
N LEU A 564 11.98 -29.70 -25.05
CA LEU A 564 10.66 -29.06 -25.10
C LEU A 564 9.54 -30.10 -25.17
N LYS A 565 8.93 -30.36 -24.01
CA LYS A 565 7.74 -31.20 -23.84
C LYS A 565 6.46 -30.38 -23.64
N GLY A 566 6.59 -29.09 -23.29
CA GLY A 566 5.46 -28.15 -23.17
C GLY A 566 4.80 -27.78 -24.51
N ALA A 567 3.84 -26.86 -24.45
CA ALA A 567 3.15 -26.33 -25.62
C ALA A 567 3.14 -24.80 -25.63
N TYR A 568 2.96 -24.18 -26.81
CA TYR A 568 2.99 -22.72 -26.97
C TYR A 568 4.30 -22.06 -26.50
N THR A 569 5.42 -22.81 -26.53
CA THR A 569 6.73 -22.30 -26.13
C THR A 569 7.38 -21.51 -27.27
N PHE A 570 7.95 -20.34 -26.96
CA PHE A 570 8.66 -19.49 -27.91
C PHE A 570 10.14 -19.40 -27.54
N VAL A 571 11.03 -19.75 -28.47
CA VAL A 571 12.49 -19.72 -28.28
C VAL A 571 13.14 -18.81 -29.33
N TYR A 572 13.64 -17.64 -28.95
CA TYR A 572 14.20 -16.70 -29.94
C TYR A 572 15.33 -15.79 -29.47
N GLY A 573 16.18 -15.33 -30.38
CA GLY A 573 17.29 -14.43 -30.04
C GLY A 573 18.41 -15.07 -29.21
N ASN A 574 18.38 -16.39 -29.01
CA ASN A 574 19.36 -17.10 -28.18
C ASN A 574 20.62 -17.47 -28.99
N THR A 575 21.73 -17.67 -28.28
CA THR A 575 22.99 -18.20 -28.83
C THR A 575 23.33 -19.54 -28.20
N PHE A 576 23.54 -20.57 -29.01
CA PHE A 576 23.87 -21.93 -28.58
C PHE A 576 25.29 -22.29 -28.99
N ASN A 577 26.18 -22.57 -28.05
CA ASN A 577 27.59 -22.86 -28.31
C ASN A 577 27.94 -24.31 -28.01
N LEU A 578 28.48 -25.03 -29.00
CA LEU A 578 28.91 -26.42 -28.84
C LEU A 578 30.01 -26.58 -27.79
N ASP A 579 30.91 -25.59 -27.70
CA ASP A 579 32.01 -25.54 -26.71
C ASP A 579 32.76 -26.86 -26.54
N GLY A 580 33.08 -27.49 -27.67
CA GLY A 580 33.85 -28.73 -27.71
C GLY A 580 33.09 -30.00 -27.32
N SER A 581 31.79 -29.92 -27.01
CA SER A 581 30.98 -31.07 -26.64
C SER A 581 30.94 -32.15 -27.74
N THR A 582 31.22 -33.39 -27.35
CA THR A 582 31.09 -34.58 -28.21
C THR A 582 29.78 -35.33 -27.97
N ILE A 583 28.96 -34.87 -27.02
CA ILE A 583 27.80 -35.62 -26.51
C ILE A 583 26.50 -35.19 -27.16
N ILE A 584 26.28 -33.88 -27.35
CA ILE A 584 25.00 -33.40 -27.86
C ILE A 584 24.71 -33.94 -29.26
N ASN A 585 23.44 -34.31 -29.49
CA ASN A 585 22.92 -34.92 -30.71
C ASN A 585 21.83 -34.08 -31.39
N SER A 586 21.39 -32.99 -30.77
CA SER A 586 20.52 -31.98 -31.36
C SER A 586 20.69 -30.66 -30.61
N ALA A 587 20.27 -29.54 -31.19
CA ALA A 587 20.24 -28.31 -30.43
C ALA A 587 18.98 -28.21 -29.54
N ILE A 588 17.80 -28.42 -30.12
CA ILE A 588 16.51 -28.39 -29.41
C ILE A 588 15.73 -29.67 -29.69
N ASP A 589 15.37 -30.39 -28.64
CA ASP A 589 14.50 -31.56 -28.72
C ASP A 589 13.03 -31.17 -28.52
N PHE A 590 12.15 -31.77 -29.32
CA PHE A 590 10.70 -31.69 -29.17
C PHE A 590 10.13 -33.06 -28.87
N GLN A 591 9.26 -33.13 -27.87
CA GLN A 591 8.67 -34.39 -27.44
C GLN A 591 7.18 -34.25 -27.11
N ASP A 592 6.37 -35.13 -27.69
CA ASP A 592 5.00 -35.37 -27.26
C ASP A 592 5.00 -36.59 -26.33
N ARG A 593 4.64 -36.35 -25.06
CA ARG A 593 4.67 -37.37 -23.99
C ARG A 593 3.37 -38.18 -23.92
N LYS A 594 2.41 -37.90 -24.82
CA LYS A 594 1.09 -38.54 -24.90
C LYS A 594 0.33 -38.51 -23.57
N THR A 595 0.37 -37.36 -22.90
CA THR A 595 -0.45 -37.11 -21.72
C THR A 595 -1.83 -36.59 -22.15
N ASN A 596 -2.73 -36.35 -21.21
CA ASN A 596 -4.01 -35.69 -21.50
C ASN A 596 -3.86 -34.16 -21.71
N TYR A 597 -2.63 -33.65 -21.72
CA TYR A 597 -2.30 -32.25 -21.93
C TYR A 597 -1.69 -32.07 -23.32
N ASN A 598 -1.68 -30.83 -23.82
CA ASN A 598 -0.94 -30.51 -25.04
C ASN A 598 0.57 -30.60 -24.74
N THR A 599 1.27 -31.53 -25.39
CA THR A 599 2.72 -31.72 -25.23
C THR A 599 3.41 -31.72 -26.58
N GLY A 600 4.55 -31.03 -26.68
CA GLY A 600 5.26 -30.88 -27.95
C GLY A 600 4.39 -30.23 -29.05
N TYR A 601 3.47 -29.35 -28.68
CA TYR A 601 2.43 -28.81 -29.56
C TYR A 601 2.55 -27.29 -29.68
N ARG A 602 2.44 -26.76 -30.91
CA ARG A 602 2.45 -25.31 -31.18
C ARG A 602 3.64 -24.60 -30.54
N ASN A 603 4.86 -25.03 -30.85
CA ASN A 603 6.06 -24.36 -30.37
C ASN A 603 6.72 -23.59 -31.51
N ALA A 604 7.39 -22.48 -31.21
CA ALA A 604 8.02 -21.60 -32.19
C ALA A 604 9.48 -21.31 -31.85
N VAL A 605 10.38 -21.48 -32.82
CA VAL A 605 11.83 -21.23 -32.66
C VAL A 605 12.35 -20.37 -33.80
N PHE A 606 12.86 -19.18 -33.49
CA PHE A 606 13.27 -18.23 -34.53
C PHE A 606 14.34 -17.24 -34.10
N ASN A 607 15.06 -16.63 -35.05
CA ASN A 607 16.08 -15.62 -34.78
C ASN A 607 17.18 -16.08 -33.78
N ASN A 608 17.45 -17.37 -33.66
CA ASN A 608 18.53 -17.89 -32.82
C ASN A 608 19.82 -18.09 -33.62
N THR A 609 20.96 -18.17 -32.93
CA THR A 609 22.27 -18.49 -33.49
C THR A 609 22.79 -19.81 -32.92
N PHE A 610 23.04 -20.80 -33.77
CA PHE A 610 23.57 -22.11 -33.40
C PHE A 610 25.05 -22.23 -33.82
N ASN A 611 25.97 -22.06 -32.88
CA ASN A 611 27.41 -22.23 -33.04
C ASN A 611 27.79 -23.70 -32.78
N LEU A 612 27.68 -24.52 -33.82
CA LEU A 612 27.83 -25.98 -33.77
C LEU A 612 29.24 -26.49 -34.11
N GLY A 613 30.21 -25.59 -34.28
CA GLY A 613 31.60 -25.93 -34.55
C GLY A 613 31.79 -26.90 -35.73
N THR A 614 32.78 -27.78 -35.65
CA THR A 614 33.06 -28.77 -36.72
C THR A 614 31.97 -29.82 -36.89
N ARG A 615 31.07 -29.97 -35.90
CA ARG A 615 29.95 -30.94 -35.90
C ARG A 615 28.64 -30.36 -36.47
N GLY A 616 28.67 -29.17 -37.07
CA GLY A 616 27.47 -28.53 -37.63
C GLY A 616 26.75 -29.33 -38.74
N ALA A 617 27.43 -30.29 -39.37
CA ALA A 617 26.79 -31.22 -40.33
C ALA A 617 26.09 -32.41 -39.65
N ASP A 618 26.41 -32.70 -38.39
CA ASP A 618 25.92 -33.88 -37.66
C ASP A 618 24.81 -33.53 -36.65
N ILE A 619 24.80 -32.29 -36.16
CA ILE A 619 23.87 -31.84 -35.11
C ILE A 619 22.72 -31.06 -35.74
N PRO A 620 21.49 -31.60 -35.76
CA PRO A 620 20.34 -30.85 -36.22
C PRO A 620 19.99 -29.72 -35.26
N SER A 621 19.53 -28.58 -35.79
CA SER A 621 19.10 -27.45 -34.93
C SER A 621 17.81 -27.77 -34.18
N MET A 622 17.04 -28.75 -34.67
CA MET A 622 15.92 -29.32 -33.95
C MET A 622 15.73 -30.81 -34.25
N ARG A 623 15.20 -31.56 -33.28
CA ARG A 623 14.86 -32.97 -33.44
C ARG A 623 13.53 -33.29 -32.77
N ALA A 624 12.65 -33.98 -33.48
CA ALA A 624 11.48 -34.60 -32.85
C ALA A 624 11.91 -35.95 -32.25
N LYS A 625 12.05 -36.02 -30.92
CA LYS A 625 12.67 -37.14 -30.19
C LYS A 625 11.67 -38.21 -29.74
N GLY A 626 10.39 -37.86 -29.54
CA GLY A 626 9.38 -38.80 -29.09
C GLY A 626 7.94 -38.32 -29.32
N GLY A 627 7.01 -39.26 -29.46
CA GLY A 627 5.58 -38.99 -29.67
C GLY A 627 5.25 -38.51 -31.08
N SER A 628 4.28 -37.62 -31.20
CA SER A 628 3.94 -36.92 -32.45
C SER A 628 3.84 -35.40 -32.23
N PRO A 629 4.98 -34.71 -31.97
CA PRO A 629 5.01 -33.25 -31.92
C PRO A 629 4.42 -32.65 -33.19
N SER A 630 3.67 -31.57 -33.06
CA SER A 630 2.94 -30.97 -34.19
C SER A 630 2.81 -29.46 -34.08
N GLU A 631 2.60 -28.82 -35.24
CA GLU A 631 2.55 -27.36 -35.38
C GLU A 631 3.84 -26.70 -34.83
N ILE A 632 5.01 -27.25 -35.15
CA ILE A 632 6.30 -26.67 -34.76
C ILE A 632 6.72 -25.66 -35.82
N HIS A 633 6.88 -24.40 -35.43
CA HIS A 633 7.32 -23.34 -36.32
C HIS A 633 8.81 -23.05 -36.11
N PHE A 634 9.58 -23.03 -37.20
CA PHE A 634 11.03 -22.85 -37.14
C PHE A 634 11.51 -21.97 -38.31
N TRP A 635 11.95 -20.74 -38.08
CA TRP A 635 12.35 -19.83 -39.16
C TRP A 635 13.42 -18.81 -38.73
N ASN A 636 14.10 -18.19 -39.69
CA ASN A 636 15.10 -17.13 -39.45
C ASN A 636 16.19 -17.45 -38.41
N ASN A 637 16.54 -18.72 -38.24
CA ASN A 637 17.67 -19.12 -37.38
C ASN A 637 18.97 -19.15 -38.19
N THR A 638 20.07 -18.77 -37.54
CA THR A 638 21.42 -18.77 -38.10
C THR A 638 22.20 -19.97 -37.59
N ARG A 639 22.93 -20.67 -38.47
CA ARG A 639 23.83 -21.78 -38.11
C ARG A 639 25.27 -21.44 -38.45
N ASN A 640 26.18 -21.74 -37.54
CA ASN A 640 27.62 -21.53 -37.68
C ASN A 640 28.36 -22.85 -37.38
N PRO A 641 29.03 -23.47 -38.36
CA PRO A 641 29.16 -23.06 -39.76
C PRO A 641 27.82 -23.09 -40.51
N ASN A 642 27.73 -22.33 -41.60
CA ASN A 642 26.53 -22.29 -42.45
C ASN A 642 26.40 -23.60 -43.26
N THR A 643 25.86 -24.64 -42.62
CA THR A 643 25.61 -25.95 -43.18
C THR A 643 24.11 -26.22 -43.30
N ALA A 644 23.72 -27.11 -44.21
CA ALA A 644 22.34 -27.62 -44.26
C ALA A 644 21.98 -28.33 -42.95
N ASP A 645 20.74 -28.16 -42.48
CA ASP A 645 20.27 -28.80 -41.25
C ASP A 645 20.08 -30.32 -41.48
N PRO A 646 20.77 -31.21 -40.75
CA PRO A 646 20.65 -32.66 -40.90
C PRO A 646 19.35 -33.17 -40.25
N THR A 647 18.19 -32.70 -40.72
CA THR A 647 16.89 -33.12 -40.19
C THR A 647 16.45 -34.47 -40.75
N SER A 648 15.99 -35.37 -39.89
CA SER A 648 15.34 -36.63 -40.30
C SER A 648 14.00 -36.38 -40.99
N SER A 649 13.52 -37.33 -41.81
CA SER A 649 12.22 -37.23 -42.51
C SER A 649 11.02 -37.05 -41.56
N PHE A 650 11.14 -37.51 -40.32
CA PHE A 650 10.15 -37.30 -39.26
C PHE A 650 10.15 -35.86 -38.75
N SER A 651 11.34 -35.27 -38.54
CA SER A 651 11.49 -33.87 -38.10
C SER A 651 11.01 -32.89 -39.17
N LEU A 652 11.22 -33.20 -40.46
CA LEU A 652 10.74 -32.38 -41.58
C LEU A 652 9.21 -32.30 -41.68
N LYS A 653 8.47 -33.34 -41.27
CA LYS A 653 6.99 -33.35 -41.34
C LYS A 653 6.32 -32.54 -40.25
N ALA A 654 6.99 -32.33 -39.12
CA ALA A 654 6.45 -31.58 -37.99
C ALA A 654 6.66 -30.05 -38.13
N MET A 655 7.44 -29.63 -39.13
CA MET A 655 7.99 -28.27 -39.23
C MET A 655 7.22 -27.37 -40.20
N VAL A 656 6.97 -26.15 -39.76
CA VAL A 656 6.43 -25.04 -40.55
C VAL A 656 7.47 -23.91 -40.57
N LEU A 657 8.00 -23.58 -41.75
CA LEU A 657 9.09 -22.61 -41.93
C LEU A 657 8.61 -21.15 -42.01
N SER A 658 7.63 -20.78 -41.18
CA SER A 658 7.05 -19.43 -41.16
C SER A 658 6.53 -19.09 -39.78
N CYS A 659 6.26 -17.80 -39.52
CA CYS A 659 5.62 -17.40 -38.28
C CYS A 659 4.23 -18.06 -38.12
N PRO A 660 3.85 -18.54 -36.92
CA PRO A 660 2.51 -19.03 -36.65
C PRO A 660 1.43 -17.96 -36.75
N SER A 661 0.19 -18.38 -37.02
CA SER A 661 -0.99 -17.49 -36.96
C SER A 661 -1.54 -17.35 -35.53
N TRP A 662 -1.14 -18.23 -34.62
CA TRP A 662 -1.54 -18.26 -33.21
C TRP A 662 -0.56 -17.44 -32.35
N ASN A 663 -0.48 -16.12 -32.55
CA ASN A 663 0.60 -15.33 -31.91
C ASN A 663 0.25 -14.85 -30.49
N ILE A 664 0.91 -15.44 -29.48
CA ILE A 664 1.07 -14.87 -28.13
C ILE A 664 2.27 -13.90 -28.10
N VAL A 665 3.32 -14.21 -28.87
CA VAL A 665 4.43 -13.30 -29.20
C VAL A 665 4.28 -12.91 -30.67
N LYS A 666 4.21 -11.61 -30.97
CA LYS A 666 4.21 -11.14 -32.36
C LYS A 666 5.53 -11.55 -33.00
N CYS A 667 5.49 -12.36 -34.05
CA CYS A 667 6.67 -12.51 -34.89
C CYS A 667 6.81 -11.22 -35.68
N ASP A 668 7.67 -10.33 -35.20
CA ASP A 668 8.16 -9.26 -36.03
C ASP A 668 9.12 -9.92 -37.03
N ASN A 669 8.56 -10.45 -38.11
CA ASN A 669 9.32 -10.72 -39.32
C ASN A 669 10.03 -9.42 -39.63
N GLY A 670 11.36 -9.43 -39.58
CA GLY A 670 12.17 -8.25 -39.85
C GLY A 670 11.77 -7.59 -41.17
N ASP A 671 10.95 -6.57 -41.04
CA ASP A 671 10.90 -5.38 -41.87
C ASP A 671 11.03 -4.22 -40.88
N ALA A 672 11.76 -3.18 -41.29
CA ALA A 672 12.14 -2.04 -40.48
C ALA A 672 11.00 -1.51 -39.58
N GLY A 673 11.37 -1.15 -38.34
CA GLY A 673 10.46 -0.85 -37.23
C GLY A 673 9.23 -0.02 -37.59
N ASN A 674 8.09 -0.42 -37.02
CA ASN A 674 6.90 0.40 -36.90
C ASN A 674 6.81 0.93 -35.47
N SER A 675 7.06 2.22 -35.31
CA SER A 675 6.97 2.94 -34.05
C SER A 675 5.50 3.16 -33.73
N ALA A 676 5.12 3.01 -32.47
CA ALA A 676 3.73 3.27 -32.09
C ALA A 676 3.36 4.73 -32.38
N PRO A 677 2.12 5.00 -32.84
CA PRO A 677 1.67 6.36 -33.06
C PRO A 677 1.60 7.14 -31.74
N THR A 678 1.52 8.45 -31.80
CA THR A 678 1.19 9.33 -30.67
C THR A 678 -0.28 9.73 -30.74
N VAL A 679 -0.94 9.89 -29.59
CA VAL A 679 -2.32 10.38 -29.53
C VAL A 679 -2.57 11.24 -28.29
N SER A 680 -3.38 12.28 -28.45
CA SER A 680 -3.88 13.13 -27.35
C SER A 680 -5.30 13.62 -27.63
N ILE A 681 -6.07 13.91 -26.58
CA ILE A 681 -7.40 14.52 -26.69
C ILE A 681 -7.24 16.04 -26.63
N LYS A 682 -7.61 16.71 -27.73
CA LYS A 682 -7.56 18.18 -27.86
C LYS A 682 -8.77 18.84 -27.22
N LEU A 683 -9.95 18.24 -27.36
CA LEU A 683 -11.20 18.64 -26.72
C LEU A 683 -12.05 17.40 -26.41
N PRO A 684 -12.85 17.39 -25.33
CA PRO A 684 -12.87 18.39 -24.26
C PRO A 684 -11.64 18.27 -23.34
N ASN A 685 -11.45 19.23 -22.43
CA ASN A 685 -10.40 19.12 -21.41
C ASN A 685 -10.82 18.15 -20.29
N ASN A 686 -9.85 17.54 -19.61
CA ASN A 686 -10.14 16.74 -18.42
C ASN A 686 -10.85 17.59 -17.35
N GLY A 687 -11.88 17.03 -16.73
CA GLY A 687 -12.74 17.68 -15.75
C GLY A 687 -13.80 18.62 -16.33
N THR A 688 -13.95 18.71 -17.66
CA THR A 688 -14.98 19.57 -18.28
C THR A 688 -16.37 19.18 -17.77
N LYS A 689 -17.15 20.17 -17.33
CA LYS A 689 -18.56 19.98 -16.94
C LYS A 689 -19.46 20.37 -18.13
N PHE A 690 -20.39 19.50 -18.46
CA PHE A 690 -21.44 19.69 -19.46
C PHE A 690 -22.80 19.72 -18.78
N THR A 691 -23.78 20.38 -19.38
CA THR A 691 -25.17 20.29 -18.94
C THR A 691 -25.89 19.13 -19.63
N VAL A 692 -26.88 18.54 -18.97
CA VAL A 692 -27.65 17.44 -19.56
C VAL A 692 -28.22 17.84 -20.93
N GLY A 693 -28.04 16.99 -21.93
CA GLY A 693 -28.50 17.21 -23.30
C GLY A 693 -27.49 17.95 -24.19
N GLU A 694 -26.39 18.47 -23.64
CA GLU A 694 -25.31 19.04 -24.45
C GLU A 694 -24.63 17.98 -25.31
N THR A 695 -24.01 18.45 -26.39
CA THR A 695 -23.16 17.60 -27.24
C THR A 695 -21.72 17.69 -26.73
N ILE A 696 -21.16 16.55 -26.34
CA ILE A 696 -19.75 16.43 -25.99
C ILE A 696 -18.99 16.15 -27.29
N SER A 697 -18.28 17.16 -27.82
CA SER A 697 -17.42 17.00 -28.98
C SER A 697 -16.01 16.57 -28.54
N ILE A 698 -15.60 15.39 -29.00
CA ILE A 698 -14.28 14.82 -28.79
C ILE A 698 -13.46 15.06 -30.05
N GLU A 699 -12.32 15.74 -29.94
CA GLU A 699 -11.36 15.96 -31.02
C GLU A 699 -9.99 15.42 -30.57
N ALA A 700 -9.41 14.52 -31.36
CA ALA A 700 -8.11 13.91 -31.07
C ALA A 700 -7.04 14.39 -32.05
N ILE A 701 -5.82 14.52 -31.55
CA ILE A 701 -4.63 14.71 -32.37
C ILE A 701 -3.85 13.40 -32.32
N ALA A 702 -3.68 12.77 -33.47
CA ALA A 702 -2.87 11.58 -33.64
C ALA A 702 -1.84 11.80 -34.74
N ALA A 703 -0.64 11.29 -34.55
CA ALA A 703 0.45 11.36 -35.52
C ALA A 703 1.36 10.15 -35.39
N ASP A 704 1.92 9.71 -36.49
CA ASP A 704 2.85 8.59 -36.54
C ASP A 704 4.18 9.06 -37.15
N SER A 705 5.30 8.64 -36.56
CA SER A 705 6.63 9.14 -36.90
C SER A 705 7.29 8.40 -38.05
N ASP A 706 6.93 7.14 -38.28
CA ASP A 706 7.43 6.30 -39.37
C ASP A 706 6.34 5.78 -40.31
N GLY A 707 5.07 6.09 -40.01
CA GLY A 707 3.95 5.80 -40.88
C GLY A 707 2.87 6.88 -40.88
N SER A 708 1.62 6.43 -40.91
CA SER A 708 0.40 7.22 -41.00
C SER A 708 -0.67 6.61 -40.11
N ILE A 709 -1.57 7.43 -39.58
CA ILE A 709 -2.69 6.93 -38.77
C ILE A 709 -3.75 6.33 -39.68
N ALA A 710 -4.04 5.03 -39.53
CA ALA A 710 -5.12 4.35 -40.21
C ALA A 710 -6.49 4.79 -39.68
N LYS A 711 -6.64 4.90 -38.36
CA LYS A 711 -7.86 5.40 -37.69
C LYS A 711 -7.65 5.76 -36.22
N VAL A 712 -8.57 6.55 -35.69
CA VAL A 712 -8.74 6.81 -34.25
C VAL A 712 -10.09 6.30 -33.80
N GLU A 713 -10.10 5.43 -32.80
CA GLU A 713 -11.30 4.88 -32.16
C GLU A 713 -11.63 5.68 -30.89
N PHE A 714 -12.91 5.92 -30.62
CA PHE A 714 -13.41 6.72 -29.48
C PHE A 714 -14.24 5.85 -28.55
N TYR A 715 -14.08 6.03 -27.24
CA TYR A 715 -14.70 5.20 -26.21
C TYR A 715 -15.29 6.02 -25.06
N ASN A 716 -16.24 5.43 -24.34
CA ASN A 716 -16.71 5.88 -23.02
C ASN A 716 -16.81 4.66 -22.09
N ASN A 717 -16.13 4.67 -20.94
CA ASN A 717 -16.15 3.56 -19.97
C ASN A 717 -15.87 2.19 -20.62
N ASN A 718 -14.88 2.13 -21.53
CA ASN A 718 -14.48 0.96 -22.33
C ASN A 718 -15.48 0.51 -23.42
N GLU A 719 -16.65 1.17 -23.56
CA GLU A 719 -17.56 0.93 -24.68
C GLU A 719 -17.15 1.78 -25.88
N LYS A 720 -16.99 1.14 -27.05
CA LYS A 720 -16.62 1.85 -28.30
C LYS A 720 -17.80 2.68 -28.79
N LEU A 721 -17.61 3.98 -28.86
CA LEU A 721 -18.58 4.95 -29.37
C LEU A 721 -18.55 5.04 -30.90
N GLY A 722 -17.35 4.98 -31.49
CA GLY A 722 -17.15 5.10 -32.93
C GLY A 722 -15.68 5.17 -33.32
N GLU A 723 -15.41 5.46 -34.59
CA GLU A 723 -14.06 5.65 -35.12
C GLU A 723 -14.07 6.69 -36.24
N ASP A 724 -12.92 7.34 -36.45
CA ASP A 724 -12.69 8.27 -37.55
C ASP A 724 -11.34 7.94 -38.20
N SER A 725 -11.33 7.77 -39.52
CA SER A 725 -10.13 7.43 -40.30
C SER A 725 -9.47 8.63 -40.97
N SER A 726 -9.98 9.84 -40.77
CA SER A 726 -9.46 11.06 -41.41
C SER A 726 -9.24 12.21 -40.43
N ALA A 727 -8.06 12.82 -40.44
CA ALA A 727 -7.79 14.00 -39.64
C ALA A 727 -8.57 15.23 -40.19
N PRO A 728 -9.16 16.09 -39.33
CA PRO A 728 -9.10 16.03 -37.87
C PRO A 728 -10.04 14.98 -37.28
N TYR A 729 -9.50 14.08 -36.44
CA TYR A 729 -10.22 12.94 -35.87
C TYR A 729 -11.26 13.42 -34.84
N LYS A 730 -12.54 13.17 -35.12
CA LYS A 730 -13.63 13.69 -34.30
C LYS A 730 -14.71 12.66 -34.00
N TYR A 731 -15.29 12.80 -32.83
CA TYR A 731 -16.52 12.12 -32.46
C TYR A 731 -17.40 13.06 -31.64
N SER A 732 -18.72 12.87 -31.66
CA SER A 732 -19.65 13.69 -30.86
C SER A 732 -20.67 12.82 -30.16
N ILE A 733 -20.70 12.91 -28.83
CA ILE A 733 -21.75 12.33 -28.01
C ILE A 733 -22.88 13.34 -27.94
N THR A 734 -23.90 13.17 -28.78
CA THR A 734 -25.08 14.04 -28.78
C THR A 734 -26.02 13.67 -27.63
N ASN A 735 -26.67 14.68 -27.04
CA ASN A 735 -27.66 14.48 -25.97
C ASN A 735 -27.07 13.72 -24.77
N ALA A 736 -25.90 14.17 -24.29
CA ALA A 736 -25.22 13.53 -23.18
C ALA A 736 -26.11 13.52 -21.93
N GLN A 737 -26.24 12.36 -21.30
CA GLN A 737 -27.06 12.14 -20.10
C GLN A 737 -26.24 12.46 -18.85
N ILE A 738 -26.92 12.73 -17.73
CA ILE A 738 -26.24 13.00 -16.45
C ILE A 738 -25.34 11.82 -16.09
N GLY A 739 -24.09 12.10 -15.72
CA GLY A 739 -23.14 11.09 -15.33
C GLY A 739 -21.69 11.50 -15.59
N ASN A 740 -20.77 10.67 -15.12
CA ASN A 740 -19.36 10.79 -15.46
C ASN A 740 -19.07 9.97 -16.71
N TYR A 741 -18.38 10.59 -17.65
CA TYR A 741 -17.90 10.00 -18.89
C TYR A 741 -16.39 9.86 -18.81
N ASN A 742 -15.88 8.63 -18.83
CA ASN A 742 -14.45 8.37 -18.97
C ASN A 742 -14.15 8.16 -20.46
N LEU A 743 -13.82 9.26 -21.13
CA LEU A 743 -13.60 9.28 -22.57
C LEU A 743 -12.16 8.86 -22.87
N SER A 744 -11.98 7.88 -23.75
CA SER A 744 -10.67 7.54 -24.27
C SER A 744 -10.66 7.50 -25.79
N VAL A 745 -9.48 7.76 -26.35
CA VAL A 745 -9.21 7.66 -27.78
C VAL A 745 -8.03 6.72 -28.00
N LYS A 746 -8.13 5.88 -29.03
CA LYS A 746 -7.09 4.92 -29.43
C LYS A 746 -6.72 5.18 -30.89
N ALA A 747 -5.50 5.66 -31.12
CA ALA A 747 -4.96 5.77 -32.47
C ALA A 747 -4.38 4.43 -32.91
N ILE A 748 -4.58 4.07 -34.17
CA ILE A 748 -4.05 2.87 -34.82
C ILE A 748 -3.38 3.31 -36.12
N ASP A 749 -2.11 2.95 -36.31
CA ASP A 749 -1.36 3.28 -37.53
C ASP A 749 -1.64 2.31 -38.69
N ASN A 750 -1.03 2.57 -39.85
CA ASN A 750 -1.20 1.78 -41.07
C ASN A 750 -0.56 0.38 -41.03
N ILE A 751 0.14 0.02 -39.95
CA ILE A 751 0.81 -1.27 -39.74
C ILE A 751 0.23 -1.97 -38.48
N GLY A 752 -0.69 -1.31 -37.76
CA GLY A 752 -1.47 -1.84 -36.65
C GLY A 752 -0.89 -1.59 -35.25
N ALA A 753 0.14 -0.76 -35.07
CA ALA A 753 0.51 -0.32 -33.72
C ALA A 753 -0.42 0.78 -33.21
N THR A 754 -0.51 0.90 -31.89
CA THR A 754 -1.57 1.67 -31.24
C THR A 754 -1.07 2.50 -30.07
N ALA A 755 -1.70 3.64 -29.83
CA ALA A 755 -1.54 4.43 -28.61
C ALA A 755 -2.89 4.94 -28.10
N GLU A 756 -2.98 5.25 -26.80
CA GLU A 756 -4.21 5.65 -26.14
C GLU A 756 -4.05 6.91 -25.28
N ALA A 757 -5.12 7.70 -25.17
CA ALA A 757 -5.24 8.82 -24.25
C ALA A 757 -6.65 8.85 -23.63
N ASN A 758 -6.79 9.30 -22.38
CA ASN A 758 -8.07 9.35 -21.67
C ASN A 758 -8.26 10.65 -20.87
N ILE A 759 -9.52 11.01 -20.65
CA ILE A 759 -9.98 12.12 -19.82
C ILE A 759 -11.32 11.77 -19.16
N THR A 760 -11.65 12.44 -18.07
CA THR A 760 -12.99 12.39 -17.47
C THR A 760 -13.74 13.69 -17.71
N VAL A 761 -15.02 13.62 -18.06
CA VAL A 761 -15.93 14.77 -18.08
C VAL A 761 -17.23 14.44 -17.34
N THR A 762 -17.91 15.45 -16.83
CA THR A 762 -19.13 15.26 -16.02
C THR A 762 -20.30 15.99 -16.65
N VAL A 763 -21.42 15.29 -16.84
CA VAL A 763 -22.69 15.90 -17.25
C VAL A 763 -23.59 16.02 -16.02
N SER A 764 -24.12 17.21 -15.74
CA SER A 764 -24.98 17.44 -14.57
C SER A 764 -26.18 18.35 -14.86
N ASN A 765 -27.12 18.42 -13.91
CA ASN A 765 -28.34 19.25 -13.98
C ASN A 765 -28.15 20.67 -13.41
N VAL A 766 -26.95 21.01 -12.93
CA VAL A 766 -26.77 22.14 -12.00
C VAL A 766 -26.08 23.30 -12.72
N ILE A 767 -26.76 24.46 -12.77
CA ILE A 767 -26.10 25.76 -12.91
C ILE A 767 -25.38 26.00 -11.59
N ASP A 768 -24.13 25.57 -11.51
CA ASP A 768 -23.30 25.66 -10.31
C ASP A 768 -22.59 27.02 -10.32
N THR A 769 -23.01 27.93 -9.43
CA THR A 769 -22.35 29.23 -9.18
C THR A 769 -21.14 29.10 -8.27
N ASP A 770 -20.31 28.08 -8.51
CA ASP A 770 -19.00 27.98 -7.88
C ASP A 770 -18.08 29.02 -8.55
N THR A 771 -17.72 30.07 -7.81
CA THR A 771 -17.27 31.36 -8.37
C THR A 771 -15.76 31.49 -8.57
N SER A 772 -14.95 30.43 -8.38
CA SER A 772 -13.54 30.47 -8.77
C SER A 772 -13.33 29.78 -10.13
N CYS A 773 -13.26 30.56 -11.20
CA CYS A 773 -12.93 30.01 -12.53
C CYS A 773 -11.41 29.71 -12.58
N VAL A 774 -11.01 28.47 -12.84
CA VAL A 774 -9.57 28.07 -12.78
C VAL A 774 -8.80 28.22 -14.11
N PHE A 775 -9.45 28.51 -15.24
CA PHE A 775 -8.85 28.76 -16.58
C PHE A 775 -7.58 27.95 -16.91
N ASN A 776 -7.67 26.63 -16.88
CA ASN A 776 -6.57 25.70 -17.18
C ASN A 776 -5.34 25.84 -16.26
N THR A 777 -5.53 26.22 -14.99
CA THR A 777 -4.47 26.21 -13.99
C THR A 777 -4.59 25.02 -13.02
N PRO A 778 -3.47 24.42 -12.57
CA PRO A 778 -2.12 24.60 -13.10
C PRO A 778 -2.00 24.10 -14.56
N SER A 779 -1.40 24.90 -15.44
CA SER A 779 -1.28 24.57 -16.88
C SER A 779 -0.26 23.46 -17.12
N PRO A 780 -0.51 22.47 -18.00
CA PRO A 780 0.48 21.47 -18.35
C PRO A 780 1.64 22.03 -19.20
N ASN A 781 1.49 23.24 -19.74
CA ASN A 781 2.48 23.90 -20.60
C ASN A 781 3.08 25.13 -19.91
N ALA A 782 4.29 25.51 -20.32
CA ALA A 782 4.92 26.79 -19.98
C ALA A 782 4.08 27.98 -20.48
N LEU A 783 4.23 29.15 -19.85
CA LEU A 783 3.52 30.35 -20.24
C LEU A 783 4.06 30.87 -21.59
N PRO A 784 3.20 31.09 -22.61
CA PRO A 784 3.63 31.59 -23.91
C PRO A 784 4.18 33.02 -23.82
N THR A 785 4.95 33.43 -24.83
CA THR A 785 5.54 34.77 -24.90
C THR A 785 4.46 35.86 -24.94
N PHE A 786 4.56 36.86 -24.06
CA PHE A 786 3.80 38.10 -24.09
C PHE A 786 4.73 39.26 -24.47
N THR A 787 4.54 39.87 -25.65
CA THR A 787 5.40 40.96 -26.13
C THR A 787 4.83 42.33 -25.73
N ASP A 788 5.27 42.85 -24.58
CA ASP A 788 4.77 44.10 -23.95
C ASP A 788 3.23 44.25 -23.99
N ALA A 789 2.52 43.17 -23.67
CA ALA A 789 1.06 43.13 -23.68
C ALA A 789 0.48 44.09 -22.63
N VAL A 790 -0.64 44.73 -22.98
CA VAL A 790 -1.35 45.70 -22.13
C VAL A 790 -2.81 45.27 -21.99
N PHE A 791 -3.25 45.19 -20.74
CA PHE A 791 -4.63 44.87 -20.37
C PHE A 791 -5.24 46.04 -19.60
N LEU A 792 -6.38 46.54 -20.05
CA LEU A 792 -7.04 47.71 -19.48
C LEU A 792 -8.00 47.37 -18.34
N ASN A 793 -8.38 46.10 -18.20
CA ASN A 793 -9.33 45.65 -17.18
C ASN A 793 -8.76 44.45 -16.41
N ALA A 794 -9.17 44.32 -15.16
CA ALA A 794 -8.94 43.13 -14.33
C ALA A 794 -10.25 42.73 -13.68
N HIS A 795 -10.64 41.47 -13.84
CA HIS A 795 -11.85 40.91 -13.25
C HIS A 795 -11.46 39.95 -12.13
N VAL A 796 -11.91 40.25 -10.91
CA VAL A 796 -11.70 39.37 -9.76
C VAL A 796 -12.94 38.50 -9.61
N LEU A 797 -12.78 37.22 -9.89
CA LEU A 797 -13.83 36.21 -9.90
C LEU A 797 -13.70 35.36 -8.65
N GLY A 798 -14.75 35.20 -7.88
CA GLY A 798 -14.71 34.46 -6.61
C GLY A 798 -14.78 35.37 -5.39
N THR A 799 -14.39 34.84 -4.23
CA THR A 799 -14.47 35.55 -2.96
C THR A 799 -13.08 35.72 -2.34
N GLY A 800 -12.86 36.84 -1.65
CA GLY A 800 -11.60 37.12 -0.93
C GLY A 800 -10.46 37.71 -1.77
N GLY A 801 -10.70 38.07 -3.04
CA GLY A 801 -9.68 38.67 -3.90
C GLY A 801 -9.40 40.17 -3.67
N PRO A 802 -8.41 40.74 -4.38
CA PRO A 802 -8.03 42.15 -4.24
C PRO A 802 -9.05 43.09 -4.87
N ASP A 803 -9.19 44.30 -4.32
CA ASP A 803 -9.90 45.38 -5.01
C ASP A 803 -8.98 46.01 -6.06
N LEU A 804 -9.30 45.79 -7.34
CA LEU A 804 -8.59 46.35 -8.48
C LEU A 804 -9.44 47.38 -9.25
N SER A 805 -10.48 47.93 -8.62
CA SER A 805 -11.36 48.94 -9.25
C SER A 805 -10.64 50.21 -9.70
N ASN A 806 -9.49 50.53 -9.09
CA ASN A 806 -8.64 51.66 -9.45
C ASN A 806 -7.55 51.32 -10.49
N LEU A 807 -7.53 50.10 -11.02
CA LEU A 807 -6.59 49.70 -12.07
C LEU A 807 -6.84 50.52 -13.34
N LYS A 808 -5.79 51.14 -13.86
CA LYS A 808 -5.77 51.83 -15.15
C LYS A 808 -5.29 50.92 -16.28
N LYS A 809 -4.27 50.11 -16.00
CA LYS A 809 -3.76 49.06 -16.90
C LYS A 809 -2.80 48.11 -16.17
N PHE A 810 -2.74 46.87 -16.63
CA PHE A 810 -1.70 45.90 -16.31
C PHE A 810 -0.81 45.66 -17.54
N ARG A 811 0.49 45.45 -17.33
CA ARG A 811 1.48 45.19 -18.39
C ARG A 811 2.36 44.00 -18.09
N ILE A 812 2.54 43.13 -19.08
CA ILE A 812 3.47 42.00 -19.03
C ILE A 812 4.32 41.96 -20.31
N ASN A 813 5.64 41.84 -20.14
CA ASN A 813 6.58 41.56 -21.22
C ASN A 813 7.42 40.33 -20.85
N TRP A 814 6.99 39.15 -21.28
CA TRP A 814 7.62 37.86 -20.99
C TRP A 814 8.06 37.19 -22.29
N ASN A 815 9.31 36.78 -22.38
CA ASN A 815 9.84 36.03 -23.52
C ASN A 815 10.19 34.59 -23.09
N SER A 816 9.42 33.62 -23.60
CA SER A 816 9.53 32.21 -23.24
C SER A 816 10.78 31.52 -23.79
N THR A 817 11.39 32.04 -24.86
CA THR A 817 12.62 31.46 -25.44
C THR A 817 13.87 31.87 -24.67
N SER A 818 13.93 33.12 -24.20
CA SER A 818 15.05 33.67 -23.44
C SER A 818 14.88 33.55 -21.92
N ASN A 819 13.69 33.16 -21.45
CA ASN A 819 13.29 33.16 -20.05
C ASN A 819 13.44 34.53 -19.34
N ILE A 820 13.25 35.63 -20.09
CA ILE A 820 13.37 36.99 -19.56
C ILE A 820 11.99 37.62 -19.38
N LEU A 821 11.66 38.02 -18.15
CA LEU A 821 10.53 38.89 -17.83
C LEU A 821 11.00 40.35 -17.86
N GLY A 822 10.75 41.07 -18.94
CA GLY A 822 11.12 42.48 -19.10
C GLY A 822 10.28 43.43 -18.23
N ARG A 823 8.98 43.16 -18.05
CA ARG A 823 8.03 44.04 -17.35
C ARG A 823 6.88 43.24 -16.74
N PHE A 824 6.48 43.59 -15.52
CA PHE A 824 5.27 43.09 -14.86
C PHE A 824 4.79 44.17 -13.89
N ALA A 825 3.80 44.97 -14.29
CA ALA A 825 3.45 46.20 -13.58
C ALA A 825 1.97 46.60 -13.71
N ILE A 826 1.44 47.25 -12.66
CA ILE A 826 0.09 47.83 -12.62
C ILE A 826 0.20 49.35 -12.56
N ASN A 827 -0.58 50.05 -13.39
CA ASN A 827 -0.83 51.48 -13.22
C ASN A 827 -2.21 51.67 -12.59
N THR A 828 -2.32 52.61 -11.66
CA THR A 828 -3.61 52.97 -11.02
C THR A 828 -4.09 54.33 -11.49
N ASN A 829 -5.39 54.58 -11.42
CA ASN A 829 -6.00 55.85 -11.83
C ASN A 829 -6.04 56.91 -10.71
N ASN A 830 -5.87 56.48 -9.45
CA ASN A 830 -5.97 57.34 -8.26
C ASN A 830 -4.65 57.42 -7.45
N GLY A 831 -3.59 56.74 -7.88
CA GLY A 831 -2.29 56.78 -7.21
C GLY A 831 -2.19 55.90 -5.96
N VAL A 832 -3.15 54.99 -5.71
CA VAL A 832 -3.14 54.08 -4.56
C VAL A 832 -2.83 52.65 -5.04
N PRO A 833 -1.77 51.97 -4.58
CA PRO A 833 -0.74 52.43 -3.65
C PRO A 833 0.28 53.38 -4.30
N THR A 834 0.36 53.42 -5.64
CA THR A 834 1.16 54.37 -6.44
C THR A 834 0.63 54.41 -7.88
N TYR A 835 0.90 55.47 -8.63
CA TYR A 835 0.51 55.58 -10.05
C TYR A 835 1.20 54.55 -10.95
N TYR A 836 2.34 54.00 -10.52
CA TYR A 836 3.07 52.94 -11.20
C TYR A 836 3.64 51.95 -10.19
N LEU A 837 3.00 50.79 -10.09
CA LEU A 837 3.40 49.69 -9.24
C LEU A 837 4.19 48.66 -10.06
N ASP A 838 5.52 48.68 -9.94
CA ASP A 838 6.40 47.68 -10.53
C ASP A 838 6.39 46.41 -9.66
N LEU A 839 5.67 45.40 -10.10
CA LEU A 839 5.52 44.12 -9.39
C LEU A 839 6.68 43.16 -9.68
N LYS A 840 7.44 43.37 -10.77
CA LYS A 840 8.58 42.51 -11.12
C LYS A 840 9.62 42.43 -10.01
N LYS A 841 9.84 43.51 -9.25
CA LYS A 841 10.77 43.56 -8.11
C LYS A 841 10.19 43.01 -6.80
N LYS A 842 8.90 42.67 -6.81
CA LYS A 842 8.09 42.29 -5.66
C LYS A 842 7.54 40.86 -5.83
N MET A 843 8.10 40.09 -6.74
CA MET A 843 7.62 38.74 -7.04
C MET A 843 8.77 37.76 -7.33
N THR A 844 8.52 36.49 -7.06
CA THR A 844 9.25 35.35 -7.65
C THR A 844 8.37 34.69 -8.71
N TYR A 845 8.97 34.10 -9.75
CA TYR A 845 8.22 33.46 -10.83
C TYR A 845 8.99 32.30 -11.46
N ASP A 846 8.24 31.30 -11.93
CA ASP A 846 8.69 30.32 -12.93
C ASP A 846 7.60 30.18 -13.99
N PHE A 847 7.85 30.76 -15.17
CA PHE A 847 6.94 30.73 -16.32
C PHE A 847 7.39 29.75 -17.40
N SER A 848 8.56 29.14 -17.23
CA SER A 848 9.30 28.46 -18.28
C SER A 848 9.01 26.96 -18.38
N LYS A 849 8.34 26.40 -17.37
CA LYS A 849 8.03 24.98 -17.23
C LYS A 849 6.53 24.75 -17.14
N SER A 850 6.13 23.49 -17.21
CA SER A 850 4.76 23.10 -16.86
C SER A 850 4.42 23.55 -15.44
N LYS A 851 3.14 23.88 -15.23
CA LYS A 851 2.56 24.49 -14.04
C LYS A 851 3.18 25.87 -13.71
N PRO A 852 3.16 26.82 -14.66
CA PRO A 852 3.78 28.11 -14.44
C PRO A 852 3.12 28.85 -13.27
N GLU A 853 3.94 29.53 -12.49
CA GLU A 853 3.53 30.14 -11.22
C GLU A 853 4.28 31.45 -10.92
N LEU A 854 3.70 32.23 -10.02
CA LEU A 854 4.37 33.37 -9.41
C LEU A 854 3.92 33.54 -7.95
N THR A 855 4.74 34.21 -7.15
CA THR A 855 4.39 34.64 -5.80
C THR A 855 4.66 36.13 -5.67
N ILE A 856 3.68 36.91 -5.23
CA ILE A 856 3.79 38.36 -5.02
C ILE A 856 3.92 38.63 -3.52
N SER A 857 4.77 39.57 -3.13
CA SER A 857 4.91 40.01 -1.76
C SER A 857 5.19 41.52 -1.69
N ASN A 858 4.62 42.20 -0.69
CA ASN A 858 4.75 43.64 -0.48
C ASN A 858 4.21 44.48 -1.67
N SER A 859 3.14 44.04 -2.35
CA SER A 859 2.53 44.81 -3.45
C SER A 859 1.97 46.14 -2.96
N GLY A 860 1.46 46.18 -1.72
CA GLY A 860 0.72 47.32 -1.16
C GLY A 860 -0.75 47.36 -1.60
N ILE A 861 -1.25 46.31 -2.25
CA ILE A 861 -2.67 46.11 -2.58
C ILE A 861 -3.19 44.98 -1.68
N SER A 862 -4.24 45.25 -0.91
CA SER A 862 -4.83 44.25 -0.02
C SER A 862 -5.29 43.02 -0.81
N ASN A 863 -5.00 41.82 -0.30
CA ASN A 863 -5.36 40.53 -0.89
C ASN A 863 -4.73 40.23 -2.27
N LEU A 864 -3.69 40.96 -2.69
CA LEU A 864 -2.90 40.65 -3.89
C LEU A 864 -1.59 39.90 -3.56
N ASP A 865 -1.11 39.98 -2.32
CA ASP A 865 0.12 39.29 -1.88
C ASP A 865 -0.20 37.81 -1.61
N ASP A 866 0.01 36.96 -2.61
CA ASP A 866 -0.25 35.53 -2.59
C ASP A 866 0.63 34.78 -3.61
N SER A 867 0.59 33.45 -3.58
CA SER A 867 1.06 32.58 -4.65
C SER A 867 -0.06 32.27 -5.63
N TYR A 868 0.26 32.30 -6.92
CA TYR A 868 -0.69 32.13 -8.01
C TYR A 868 -0.21 31.06 -8.99
N TRP A 869 -1.13 30.22 -9.45
CA TRP A 869 -0.96 29.59 -10.75
C TRP A 869 -1.24 30.61 -11.85
N VAL A 870 -0.49 30.58 -12.94
CA VAL A 870 -0.72 31.47 -14.08
C VAL A 870 -1.04 30.70 -15.34
N ALA A 871 -1.81 31.32 -16.23
CA ALA A 871 -2.11 30.77 -17.54
C ALA A 871 -2.37 31.89 -18.55
N GLU A 872 -2.29 31.53 -19.82
CA GLU A 872 -2.81 32.32 -20.92
C GLU A 872 -4.17 31.75 -21.34
N ASN A 873 -5.15 32.61 -21.57
CA ASN A 873 -6.48 32.23 -22.05
C ASN A 873 -6.98 33.19 -23.13
N ASN A 874 -6.99 32.74 -24.38
CA ASN A 874 -7.43 33.50 -25.56
C ASN A 874 -6.77 34.89 -25.71
N GLY A 875 -5.46 34.95 -25.50
CA GLY A 875 -4.61 36.15 -25.50
C GLY A 875 -4.63 36.93 -24.18
N ASN A 876 -5.37 36.49 -23.16
CA ASN A 876 -5.50 37.16 -21.86
C ASN A 876 -4.62 36.51 -20.80
N PHE A 877 -4.25 37.28 -19.78
CA PHE A 877 -3.39 36.81 -18.70
C PHE A 877 -4.23 36.49 -17.45
N VAL A 878 -4.01 35.32 -16.86
CA VAL A 878 -4.81 34.82 -15.74
C VAL A 878 -3.92 34.46 -14.56
N MET A 879 -4.36 34.83 -13.35
CA MET A 879 -3.76 34.45 -12.07
C MET A 879 -4.81 33.81 -11.17
N VAL A 880 -4.61 32.55 -10.78
CA VAL A 880 -5.51 31.82 -9.88
C VAL A 880 -4.82 31.65 -8.53
N SER A 881 -5.46 32.19 -7.49
CA SER A 881 -4.94 32.19 -6.13
C SER A 881 -4.75 30.75 -5.62
N LYS A 882 -3.62 30.47 -4.97
CA LYS A 882 -3.34 29.14 -4.38
C LYS A 882 -3.87 29.03 -2.95
N SER A 883 -4.02 30.15 -2.25
CA SER A 883 -4.47 30.18 -0.86
C SER A 883 -5.89 30.72 -0.68
N GLY A 884 -6.40 31.44 -1.67
CA GLY A 884 -7.73 32.07 -1.68
C GLY A 884 -8.64 31.51 -2.78
N ASN A 885 -9.95 31.73 -2.61
CA ASN A 885 -10.99 31.25 -3.52
C ASN A 885 -11.33 32.27 -4.61
N PHE A 886 -10.31 32.79 -5.30
CA PHE A 886 -10.49 33.78 -6.36
C PHE A 886 -9.49 33.69 -7.51
N THR A 887 -9.88 34.26 -8.64
CA THR A 887 -9.09 34.39 -9.87
C THR A 887 -9.06 35.83 -10.34
N ILE A 888 -7.89 36.30 -10.76
CA ILE A 888 -7.71 37.60 -11.41
C ILE A 888 -7.52 37.37 -12.91
N TYR A 889 -8.46 37.88 -13.72
CA TYR A 889 -8.44 37.76 -15.17
C TYR A 889 -8.18 39.13 -15.82
N PHE A 890 -7.03 39.28 -16.46
CA PHE A 890 -6.63 40.52 -17.13
C PHE A 890 -6.98 40.49 -18.61
N ASN A 891 -7.85 41.38 -19.05
CA ASN A 891 -8.29 41.48 -20.44
C ASN A 891 -8.53 42.94 -20.88
N ASN A 892 -9.00 43.12 -22.11
CA ASN A 892 -9.40 44.44 -22.64
C ASN A 892 -10.92 44.62 -22.74
N SER A 893 -11.71 43.75 -22.10
CA SER A 893 -13.17 43.84 -22.04
C SER A 893 -13.63 44.39 -20.69
N THR A 894 -14.65 45.26 -20.70
CA THR A 894 -15.30 45.74 -19.46
C THR A 894 -16.20 44.70 -18.82
N THR A 895 -16.53 43.63 -19.54
CA THR A 895 -17.36 42.53 -19.05
C THR A 895 -16.46 41.40 -18.55
N ALA A 896 -16.73 40.92 -17.33
CA ALA A 896 -16.05 39.76 -16.77
C ALA A 896 -16.23 38.53 -17.67
N PRO A 897 -15.19 37.70 -17.85
CA PRO A 897 -15.34 36.46 -18.58
C PRO A 897 -16.34 35.56 -17.85
N SER A 898 -17.20 34.89 -18.61
CA SER A 898 -17.94 33.76 -18.05
C SER A 898 -16.95 32.63 -17.77
N CYS A 899 -17.09 31.92 -16.63
CA CYS A 899 -16.35 30.68 -16.38
C CYS A 899 -16.55 29.65 -17.51
N ASN A 900 -17.56 29.86 -18.38
CA ASN A 900 -17.92 29.03 -19.53
C ASN A 900 -17.75 29.74 -20.89
N SER A 901 -16.76 30.63 -21.06
CA SER A 901 -16.59 31.38 -22.31
C SER A 901 -15.78 30.64 -23.38
N VAL A 902 -16.45 29.74 -24.11
CA VAL A 902 -16.18 29.60 -25.55
C VAL A 902 -17.37 30.22 -26.28
N GLN A 903 -17.28 31.50 -26.64
CA GLN A 903 -18.27 32.11 -27.54
C GLN A 903 -17.90 31.85 -29.00
N SER A 904 -18.91 31.38 -29.70
CA SER A 904 -18.99 31.02 -31.10
C SER A 904 -18.85 32.22 -32.04
N LEU A 905 -18.33 31.92 -33.25
CA LEU A 905 -18.51 32.76 -34.43
C LEU A 905 -19.98 32.76 -34.87
N GLN A 906 -20.40 33.94 -35.31
CA GLN A 906 -21.72 34.44 -35.72
C GLN A 906 -22.80 33.49 -36.32
N LYS A 907 -24.04 33.77 -35.86
CA LYS A 907 -25.38 33.78 -36.53
C LYS A 907 -25.86 32.51 -37.24
N VAL A 908 -27.02 31.98 -36.82
CA VAL A 908 -28.31 31.99 -37.56
C VAL A 908 -29.48 31.59 -36.64
N SER A 909 -30.51 32.45 -36.66
CA SER A 909 -31.96 32.32 -36.32
C SER A 909 -32.50 31.48 -35.16
N GLU A 910 -33.34 32.15 -34.38
CA GLU A 910 -34.37 31.68 -33.43
C GLU A 910 -35.06 30.34 -33.80
N ILE A 911 -35.09 29.39 -32.85
CA ILE A 911 -36.10 28.32 -32.81
C ILE A 911 -36.54 28.07 -31.35
N LYS A 912 -37.85 28.24 -31.11
CA LYS A 912 -38.56 28.00 -29.84
C LYS A 912 -38.35 26.55 -29.34
N ILE A 913 -38.03 26.39 -28.06
CA ILE A 913 -37.90 25.09 -27.37
C ILE A 913 -39.27 24.41 -27.29
N LYS A 914 -39.36 23.14 -27.74
CA LYS A 914 -40.55 22.29 -27.60
C LYS A 914 -40.68 21.81 -26.15
N GLU A 915 -41.79 22.15 -25.49
CA GLU A 915 -42.15 21.69 -24.14
C GLU A 915 -42.41 20.16 -24.12
N GLN A 916 -41.83 19.44 -23.15
CA GLN A 916 -41.95 17.99 -23.04
C GLN A 916 -43.18 17.55 -22.21
N ILE A 917 -43.81 16.42 -22.61
CA ILE A 917 -44.97 15.83 -21.92
C ILE A 917 -44.67 15.55 -20.44
N LYS A 918 -45.53 16.05 -19.53
CA LYS A 918 -45.42 15.87 -18.06
C LYS A 918 -46.70 15.26 -17.46
N LEU A 919 -46.53 14.43 -16.43
CA LEU A 919 -47.59 13.84 -15.60
C LEU A 919 -47.51 14.39 -14.17
N TYR A 920 -48.61 14.94 -13.65
CA TYR A 920 -48.67 15.39 -12.26
C TYR A 920 -50.10 15.35 -11.68
N PRO A 921 -50.27 15.17 -10.36
CA PRO A 921 -49.21 14.80 -9.41
C PRO A 921 -48.68 13.38 -9.69
N ASN A 922 -47.44 13.08 -9.30
CA ASN A 922 -46.88 11.74 -9.33
C ASN A 922 -45.82 11.65 -8.22
N PRO A 923 -46.10 11.04 -7.06
CA PRO A 923 -47.22 10.13 -6.80
C PRO A 923 -48.60 10.80 -6.77
N VAL A 924 -49.63 10.14 -7.32
CA VAL A 924 -51.02 10.58 -7.25
C VAL A 924 -51.64 10.06 -5.96
N ARG A 925 -52.14 10.97 -5.12
CA ARG A 925 -52.91 10.65 -3.90
C ARG A 925 -54.43 10.77 -4.08
N ASN A 926 -54.85 11.38 -5.18
CA ASN A 926 -56.26 11.66 -5.48
C ASN A 926 -56.73 10.76 -6.64
N GLN A 927 -57.96 10.93 -7.13
CA GLN A 927 -58.48 10.11 -8.23
C GLN A 927 -58.13 10.66 -9.63
N GLN A 928 -57.28 11.68 -9.72
CA GLN A 928 -57.02 12.41 -10.97
C GLN A 928 -55.53 12.56 -11.27
N LEU A 929 -55.17 12.37 -12.54
CA LEU A 929 -53.82 12.49 -13.07
C LEU A 929 -53.82 13.49 -14.23
N THR A 930 -53.04 14.56 -14.13
CA THR A 930 -52.93 15.57 -15.19
C THR A 930 -51.78 15.25 -16.12
N ILE A 931 -52.02 15.35 -17.43
CA ILE A 931 -51.04 15.22 -18.51
C ILE A 931 -50.95 16.56 -19.24
N THR A 932 -49.75 17.12 -19.37
CA THR A 932 -49.52 18.40 -20.07
C THR A 932 -48.51 18.26 -21.20
N HIS A 933 -48.52 19.22 -22.13
CA HIS A 933 -47.60 19.31 -23.28
C HIS A 933 -47.66 18.08 -24.21
N ILE A 934 -48.87 17.60 -24.46
CA ILE A 934 -49.15 16.50 -25.39
C ILE A 934 -48.89 17.00 -26.82
N PRO A 935 -48.12 16.27 -27.66
CA PRO A 935 -47.54 16.83 -28.87
C PRO A 935 -48.58 17.23 -29.92
N GLU A 936 -49.67 16.46 -30.04
CA GLU A 936 -50.78 16.72 -30.97
C GLU A 936 -52.05 15.98 -30.51
N LYS A 937 -53.20 16.40 -31.02
CA LYS A 937 -54.53 15.85 -30.69
C LYS A 937 -54.65 14.40 -31.20
N GLY A 938 -55.25 13.51 -30.39
CA GLY A 938 -55.45 12.10 -30.75
C GLY A 938 -54.41 11.13 -30.16
N ALA A 939 -53.52 11.59 -29.27
CA ALA A 939 -52.57 10.72 -28.58
C ALA A 939 -53.30 9.70 -27.68
N ILE A 940 -52.89 8.43 -27.73
CA ILE A 940 -53.50 7.36 -26.93
C ILE A 940 -52.67 7.13 -25.67
N VAL A 941 -53.26 7.37 -24.51
CA VAL A 941 -52.71 6.98 -23.21
C VAL A 941 -53.17 5.58 -22.86
N LYS A 942 -52.24 4.73 -22.44
CA LYS A 942 -52.49 3.44 -21.80
C LYS A 942 -51.80 3.41 -20.46
N ILE A 943 -52.48 2.95 -19.42
CA ILE A 943 -51.87 2.65 -18.12
C ILE A 943 -51.83 1.13 -17.98
N PHE A 944 -50.65 0.59 -17.71
CA PHE A 944 -50.41 -0.82 -17.50
C PHE A 944 -50.17 -1.09 -16.02
N ASP A 945 -50.71 -2.18 -15.50
CA ASP A 945 -50.23 -2.75 -14.24
C ASP A 945 -48.83 -3.35 -14.41
N LEU A 946 -48.19 -3.76 -13.32
CA LEU A 946 -46.83 -4.33 -13.35
C LEU A 946 -46.75 -5.68 -14.05
N GLN A 947 -47.90 -6.31 -14.35
CA GLN A 947 -47.97 -7.54 -15.15
C GLN A 947 -48.12 -7.24 -16.65
N GLY A 948 -48.08 -5.96 -17.05
CA GLY A 948 -48.15 -5.54 -18.45
C GLY A 948 -49.57 -5.54 -19.03
N LYS A 949 -50.61 -5.70 -18.20
CA LYS A 949 -52.01 -5.62 -18.64
C LYS A 949 -52.47 -4.17 -18.65
N ALA A 950 -53.00 -3.72 -19.78
CA ALA A 950 -53.57 -2.37 -19.90
C ALA A 950 -54.86 -2.27 -19.07
N VAL A 951 -54.83 -1.47 -18.00
CA VAL A 951 -55.93 -1.23 -17.07
C VAL A 951 -56.71 0.05 -17.38
N ILE A 952 -56.08 1.02 -18.06
CA ILE A 952 -56.76 2.22 -18.60
C ILE A 952 -56.27 2.43 -20.03
N LYS A 953 -57.17 2.81 -20.93
CA LYS A 953 -56.84 3.26 -22.29
C LYS A 953 -57.75 4.42 -22.69
N GLN A 954 -57.19 5.57 -23.01
CA GLN A 954 -57.95 6.77 -23.39
C GLN A 954 -57.23 7.57 -24.48
N THR A 955 -58.00 8.10 -25.43
CA THR A 955 -57.50 9.04 -26.44
C THR A 955 -57.61 10.47 -25.90
N LEU A 956 -56.55 11.26 -26.04
CA LEU A 956 -56.47 12.63 -25.54
C LEU A 956 -56.81 13.63 -26.66
N GLU A 957 -57.76 14.50 -26.37
CA GLU A 957 -58.26 15.49 -27.33
C GLU A 957 -57.63 16.89 -27.14
N ASN A 958 -56.97 17.15 -26.00
CA ASN A 958 -56.34 18.44 -25.68
C ASN A 958 -54.81 18.30 -25.58
N THR A 959 -54.09 19.17 -26.30
CA THR A 959 -52.62 19.16 -26.38
C THR A 959 -51.92 19.88 -25.23
N SER A 960 -52.58 20.86 -24.61
CA SER A 960 -51.95 21.67 -23.56
C SER A 960 -52.05 20.99 -22.19
N LYS A 961 -53.24 20.52 -21.83
CA LYS A 961 -53.53 19.90 -20.53
C LYS A 961 -54.77 18.99 -20.63
N THR A 962 -54.63 17.74 -20.21
CA THR A 962 -55.74 16.78 -20.06
C THR A 962 -55.71 16.17 -18.66
N VAL A 963 -56.87 16.05 -18.00
CA VAL A 963 -57.00 15.40 -16.70
C VAL A 963 -57.64 14.02 -16.91
N LEU A 964 -56.97 12.99 -16.44
CA LEU A 964 -57.39 11.58 -16.53
C LEU A 964 -57.95 11.12 -15.19
N ASP A 965 -59.15 10.54 -15.20
CA ASP A 965 -59.71 9.86 -14.02
C ASP A 965 -59.08 8.47 -13.87
N ILE A 966 -58.41 8.27 -12.75
CA ILE A 966 -57.74 7.02 -12.39
C ILE A 966 -58.33 6.39 -11.13
N SER A 967 -59.55 6.77 -10.73
CA SER A 967 -60.29 6.22 -9.58
C SER A 967 -60.27 4.69 -9.52
N GLN A 968 -60.40 4.03 -10.67
CA GLN A 968 -60.39 2.58 -10.83
C GLN A 968 -59.05 1.87 -10.54
N LEU A 969 -57.92 2.60 -10.50
CA LEU A 969 -56.63 2.02 -10.13
C LEU A 969 -56.56 1.76 -8.62
N LYS A 970 -56.01 0.62 -8.19
CA LYS A 970 -55.69 0.38 -6.78
C LYS A 970 -54.40 1.12 -6.41
N THR A 971 -54.10 1.25 -5.12
CA THR A 971 -52.77 1.70 -4.66
C THR A 971 -51.69 0.78 -5.23
N GLY A 972 -50.66 1.35 -5.84
CA GLY A 972 -49.61 0.59 -6.51
C GLY A 972 -48.84 1.39 -7.56
N LEU A 973 -47.85 0.73 -8.17
CA LEU A 973 -47.07 1.26 -9.28
C LEU A 973 -47.66 0.82 -10.62
N TYR A 974 -47.66 1.75 -11.57
CA TYR A 974 -48.20 1.56 -12.90
C TYR A 974 -47.26 2.17 -13.95
N VAL A 975 -47.39 1.73 -15.19
CA VAL A 975 -46.63 2.26 -16.32
C VAL A 975 -47.59 3.00 -17.26
N VAL A 976 -47.40 4.31 -17.42
CA VAL A 976 -48.19 5.12 -18.35
C VAL A 976 -47.46 5.22 -19.67
N SER A 977 -48.07 4.72 -20.73
CA SER A 977 -47.59 4.83 -22.09
C SER A 977 -48.46 5.80 -22.86
N ILE A 978 -47.86 6.80 -23.49
CA ILE A 978 -48.52 7.79 -24.33
C ILE A 978 -48.00 7.61 -25.74
N GLN A 979 -48.87 7.16 -26.63
CA GLN A 979 -48.53 6.79 -28.00
C GLN A 979 -49.16 7.77 -28.98
N ASN A 980 -48.35 8.30 -29.89
CA ASN A 980 -48.84 9.08 -31.01
C ASN A 980 -47.98 8.87 -32.25
N LYS A 981 -48.60 8.50 -33.38
CA LYS A 981 -47.98 8.21 -34.70
C LYS A 981 -46.45 8.03 -34.69
N GLY A 982 -45.98 6.94 -34.10
CA GLY A 982 -44.56 6.54 -34.09
C GLY A 982 -43.75 6.99 -32.87
N VAL A 983 -44.26 7.90 -32.04
CA VAL A 983 -43.64 8.31 -30.77
C VAL A 983 -44.34 7.62 -29.61
N LEU A 984 -43.57 6.82 -28.85
CA LEU A 984 -44.01 6.14 -27.64
C LEU A 984 -43.25 6.73 -26.46
N LYS A 985 -43.94 7.45 -25.56
CA LYS A 985 -43.34 7.92 -24.30
C LYS A 985 -43.91 7.11 -23.14
N THR A 986 -43.02 6.52 -22.35
CA THR A 986 -43.40 5.71 -21.19
C THR A 986 -42.92 6.37 -19.91
N ILE A 987 -43.82 6.53 -18.93
CA ILE A 987 -43.57 7.25 -17.69
C ILE A 987 -44.16 6.43 -16.53
N LEU A 988 -43.37 6.23 -15.47
CA LEU A 988 -43.81 5.50 -14.28
C LEU A 988 -44.82 6.34 -13.49
N LEU A 989 -45.90 5.73 -13.01
CA LEU A 989 -46.93 6.35 -12.18
C LEU A 989 -47.04 5.62 -10.85
N SER A 990 -46.92 6.35 -9.75
CA SER A 990 -47.21 5.84 -8.40
C SER A 990 -48.58 6.34 -7.95
N LYS A 991 -49.50 5.44 -7.59
CA LYS A 991 -50.75 5.77 -6.92
C LYS A 991 -50.64 5.33 -5.46
N LEU A 992 -50.74 6.30 -4.55
CA LEU A 992 -50.69 6.08 -3.09
C LEU A 992 -52.09 5.89 -2.55
#